data_AF-A0A3D4P1D2-F1
#
_entry.id   AF-A0A3D4P1D2-F1
#
_cell.length_a   1.000
_cell.length_b   1.000
_cell.length_c   1.000
_cell.angle_alpha   90.00
_cell.angle_beta   90.00
_cell.angle_gamma   90.00
#
_symmetry.space_group_name_H-M   'P 1'
#
loop_
_entity.id
_entity.type
_entity.pdbx_description
1 polymer ?
#
loop_
_entity_poly.entity_id
_entity_poly.type
_entity_poly.pdbx_seq_one_letter_code
_entity_poly.pdbx_strand_id
1 'polypeptide(L)'
;MRIFGLSVLDVGIILLYLAVILWLGRRSQRRTKDTGDFYIAGRRLGKFYQFFLNFGHATNADQAVAVAREVYRQGIGGMWIQYLVLFLTPFYWFTSAFYRRARQVTLGDFYSERFRSKFLGGSFAVFTLVMAVIGGGVGFMVAGKTVEALTPKPAELYTVAETHSVEMFREYQALKQKLDLGLTVADKARYDELNDRFKKGELRSFISHIDPLVVYLVYGVIVAVYTMMGGFIAAAFTDVIQGFLIVIFSVMLIPLALNQIGGFAGLHARVPDFMFNLFGSVTTSEYAWYTILAMVLANLVSIIASAPMMQTASAARDENAARFGMIAGMFFKRFLMIFWALAGLLAVGLFKGQLHDPDLIWGYMTLHLLFPGAVGLMLAGILAANMSTLSAASVTYSALFIRNLYQPFVSPKSERHLLFIGRIVIAVTLAGGIGAALFVGNLLDLFKYFISMPAVFGASIWLGFIWRRLTRWAVIIQIFVCFGIYAVIPNVFQSWDWAKSNAAFLRETRPRVVRLVTEALQEDVDAGRARAAGEKIVKPYAIEPTAVFYEKVVRVRPEDPDSPRIGIGRFEAEVWVLSWLGIDFTRFTKAQLVATRFFFDALFPFVLLFLLSRLTRPLPKSELDSFFAKVHTPVQPIPADDERAVEEARAQPEKFLRRKLWPRSNWEVMKPGRADILGFGGTWVLVGVIILLLWLMVTIR
;
A
#
# COMPACT_ATOMS: atom_id res chain seq x y z
N MET A 1 -27.54 -9.91 26.03
CA MET A 1 -28.11 -9.87 24.67
C MET A 1 -26.99 -9.71 23.65
N ARG A 2 -27.02 -10.47 22.55
CA ARG A 2 -26.08 -10.32 21.43
C ARG A 2 -26.87 -9.99 20.16
N ILE A 3 -26.35 -9.10 19.34
CA ILE A 3 -26.91 -8.69 18.05
C ILE A 3 -25.86 -9.03 16.99
N PHE A 4 -26.17 -9.97 16.09
CA PHE A 4 -25.23 -10.48 15.08
C PHE A 4 -23.87 -10.97 15.64
N GLY A 5 -23.88 -11.59 16.83
CA GLY A 5 -22.67 -12.06 17.51
C GLY A 5 -21.96 -11.02 18.39
N LEU A 6 -22.25 -9.72 18.21
CA LEU A 6 -21.69 -8.64 19.02
C LEU A 6 -22.54 -8.35 20.27
N SER A 7 -21.92 -7.84 21.34
CA SER A 7 -22.71 -7.38 22.49
C SER A 7 -23.48 -6.11 22.16
N VAL A 8 -24.57 -5.84 22.89
CA VAL A 8 -25.33 -4.58 22.74
C VAL A 8 -24.44 -3.36 22.97
N LEU A 9 -23.47 -3.46 23.88
CA LEU A 9 -22.51 -2.39 24.15
C LEU A 9 -21.60 -2.15 22.93
N ASP A 10 -21.12 -3.20 22.28
CA ASP A 10 -20.29 -3.09 21.07
C ASP A 10 -21.04 -2.36 19.95
N VAL A 11 -22.29 -2.78 19.70
CA VAL A 11 -23.15 -2.15 18.68
C VAL A 11 -23.43 -0.70 19.04
N GLY A 12 -23.70 -0.40 20.32
CA GLY A 12 -23.89 0.96 20.81
C GLY A 12 -22.70 1.87 20.55
N ILE A 13 -21.47 1.39 20.78
CA ILE A 13 -20.22 2.14 20.51
C ILE A 13 -20.06 2.41 19.01
N ILE A 14 -20.31 1.42 18.16
CA ILE A 14 -20.21 1.58 16.69
C ILE A 14 -21.24 2.62 16.21
N LEU A 15 -22.49 2.52 16.66
CA LEU A 15 -23.54 3.49 16.28
C LEU A 15 -23.23 4.90 16.78
N LEU A 16 -22.71 5.05 18.01
CA LEU A 16 -22.28 6.33 18.54
C LEU A 16 -21.15 6.93 17.69
N TYR A 17 -20.15 6.13 17.33
CA TYR A 17 -19.07 6.55 16.44
C TYR A 17 -19.61 7.06 15.10
N LEU A 18 -20.48 6.29 14.44
CA LEU A 18 -21.09 6.68 13.16
C LEU A 18 -21.90 7.97 13.28
N ALA A 19 -22.68 8.13 14.36
CA ALA A 19 -23.45 9.34 14.62
C ALA A 19 -22.55 10.58 14.78
N VAL A 20 -21.43 10.45 15.50
CA VAL A 20 -20.44 11.53 15.68
C VAL A 20 -19.82 11.94 14.34
N ILE A 21 -19.44 10.97 13.49
CA ILE A 21 -18.87 11.26 12.17
C ILE A 21 -19.87 11.97 11.26
N LEU A 22 -21.11 11.49 11.20
CA LEU A 22 -22.18 12.14 10.42
C LEU A 22 -22.47 13.56 10.93
N TRP A 23 -22.48 13.75 12.24
CA TRP A 23 -22.66 15.06 12.85
C TRP A 23 -21.53 16.03 12.49
N LEU A 24 -20.27 15.58 12.52
CA LEU A 24 -19.11 16.38 12.10
C LEU A 24 -19.15 16.73 10.61
N GLY A 25 -19.55 15.79 9.76
CA GLY A 25 -19.76 16.04 8.33
C GLY A 25 -20.80 17.15 8.11
N ARG A 26 -21.95 17.07 8.79
CA ARG A 26 -23.02 18.08 8.72
C ARG A 26 -22.60 19.43 9.26
N ARG A 27 -21.84 19.47 10.36
CA ARG A 27 -21.30 20.72 10.92
C ARG A 27 -20.32 21.39 9.96
N SER A 28 -19.48 20.60 9.29
CA SER A 28 -18.46 21.09 8.35
C SER A 28 -19.04 21.58 7.02
N GLN A 29 -20.19 21.04 6.58
CA GLN A 29 -20.92 21.51 5.41
C GLN A 29 -21.20 23.02 5.46
N ARG A 30 -21.51 23.57 6.65
CA ARG A 30 -21.76 25.01 6.83
C ARG A 30 -20.54 25.89 6.56
N ARG A 31 -19.33 25.31 6.57
CA ARG A 31 -18.06 25.99 6.31
C ARG A 31 -17.59 25.87 4.87
N THR A 32 -18.24 25.06 4.04
CA THR A 32 -17.79 24.78 2.68
C THR A 32 -18.62 25.57 1.68
N LYS A 33 -18.10 26.70 1.21
CA LYS A 33 -18.84 27.63 0.34
C LYS A 33 -18.47 27.48 -1.14
N ASP A 34 -17.20 27.23 -1.42
CA ASP A 34 -16.64 27.18 -2.76
C ASP A 34 -15.79 25.92 -2.98
N THR A 35 -15.21 25.80 -4.18
CA THR A 35 -14.36 24.67 -4.55
C THR A 35 -13.01 24.67 -3.82
N GLY A 36 -12.50 25.83 -3.42
CA GLY A 36 -11.26 25.95 -2.64
C GLY A 36 -11.42 25.42 -1.22
N ASP A 37 -12.55 25.71 -0.57
CA ASP A 37 -12.94 25.13 0.71
C ASP A 37 -13.15 23.62 0.59
N PHE A 38 -13.87 23.18 -0.46
CA PHE A 38 -14.23 21.78 -0.63
C PHE A 38 -13.03 20.89 -0.93
N TYR A 39 -12.08 21.34 -1.77
CA TYR A 39 -10.94 20.50 -2.19
C TYR A 39 -9.65 20.74 -1.41
N ILE A 40 -9.39 21.94 -0.89
CA ILE A 40 -8.09 22.23 -0.23
C ILE A 40 -8.24 22.97 1.08
N ALA A 41 -9.44 22.96 1.68
CA ALA A 41 -9.71 23.60 2.96
C ALA A 41 -9.28 25.08 3.00
N GLY A 42 -9.41 25.78 1.88
CA GLY A 42 -8.99 27.18 1.74
C GLY A 42 -7.49 27.44 1.98
N ARG A 43 -6.66 26.39 1.98
CA ARG A 43 -5.23 26.42 2.33
C ARG A 43 -4.95 26.98 3.73
N ARG A 44 -5.75 26.62 4.73
CA ARG A 44 -5.64 27.16 6.10
C ARG A 44 -5.17 26.16 7.14
N LEU A 45 -4.87 24.92 6.74
CA LEU A 45 -4.58 23.86 7.70
C LEU A 45 -3.17 24.03 8.31
N GLY A 46 -3.12 24.18 9.64
CA GLY A 46 -1.89 24.23 10.41
C GLY A 46 -1.29 22.84 10.69
N LYS A 47 -0.16 22.83 11.39
CA LYS A 47 0.61 21.61 11.73
C LYS A 47 -0.21 20.50 12.38
N PHE A 48 -1.11 20.84 13.29
CA PHE A 48 -1.94 19.86 14.00
C PHE A 48 -2.86 19.07 13.06
N TYR A 49 -3.66 19.75 12.25
CA TYR A 49 -4.54 19.10 11.26
C TYR A 49 -3.73 18.37 10.18
N GLN A 50 -2.62 18.95 9.76
CA GLN A 50 -1.72 18.33 8.79
C GLN A 50 -1.09 17.03 9.35
N PHE A 51 -0.78 16.96 10.64
CA PHE A 51 -0.33 15.72 11.27
C PHE A 51 -1.40 14.63 11.17
N PHE A 52 -2.62 14.91 11.60
CA PHE A 52 -3.70 13.91 11.61
C PHE A 52 -4.15 13.49 10.22
N LEU A 53 -4.23 14.42 9.27
CA LEU A 53 -4.49 14.09 7.86
C LEU A 53 -3.44 13.13 7.32
N ASN A 54 -2.15 13.45 7.46
CA ASN A 54 -1.09 12.59 6.93
C ASN A 54 -0.99 11.27 7.71
N PHE A 55 -1.31 11.27 9.00
CA PHE A 55 -1.33 10.07 9.83
C PHE A 55 -2.50 9.13 9.44
N GLY A 56 -3.71 9.66 9.28
CA GLY A 56 -4.88 8.93 8.81
C GLY A 56 -4.68 8.38 7.40
N HIS A 57 -4.25 9.23 6.46
CA HIS A 57 -3.90 8.81 5.10
C HIS A 57 -2.79 7.75 5.03
N ALA A 58 -1.83 7.79 5.96
CA ALA A 58 -0.81 6.76 6.00
C ALA A 58 -1.40 5.44 6.55
N THR A 59 -2.38 5.53 7.44
CA THR A 59 -2.88 4.42 8.26
C THR A 59 -4.26 3.97 7.80
N ASN A 60 -4.26 3.05 6.84
CA ASN A 60 -5.46 2.33 6.47
C ASN A 60 -5.68 1.16 7.42
N ALA A 61 -6.94 0.73 7.57
CA ALA A 61 -7.31 -0.35 8.47
C ALA A 61 -6.69 -1.71 8.10
N ASP A 62 -6.46 -1.94 6.80
CA ASP A 62 -5.82 -3.13 6.28
C ASP A 62 -4.39 -3.26 6.75
N GLN A 63 -3.73 -2.17 7.13
CA GLN A 63 -2.30 -2.18 7.40
C GLN A 63 -1.98 -2.84 8.73
N ALA A 64 -2.82 -2.66 9.76
CA ALA A 64 -2.66 -3.35 11.03
C ALA A 64 -2.84 -4.87 10.86
N VAL A 65 -3.90 -5.25 10.14
CA VAL A 65 -4.19 -6.63 9.78
C VAL A 65 -3.06 -7.23 8.93
N ALA A 66 -2.60 -6.52 7.90
CA ALA A 66 -1.57 -6.96 6.99
C ALA A 66 -0.20 -7.11 7.67
N VAL A 67 0.17 -6.17 8.55
CA VAL A 67 1.39 -6.27 9.37
C VAL A 67 1.31 -7.50 10.28
N ALA A 68 0.25 -7.62 11.08
CA ALA A 68 0.11 -8.72 12.02
C ALA A 68 0.07 -10.08 11.30
N ARG A 69 -0.64 -10.17 10.18
CA ARG A 69 -0.68 -11.34 9.28
C ARG A 69 0.70 -11.70 8.76
N GLU A 70 1.43 -10.73 8.23
CA GLU A 70 2.73 -10.99 7.62
C GLU A 70 3.73 -11.48 8.66
N VAL A 71 3.69 -10.91 9.86
CA VAL A 71 4.49 -11.35 11.00
C VAL A 71 4.03 -12.71 11.53
N TYR A 72 2.72 -12.98 11.56
CA TYR A 72 2.19 -14.30 11.92
C TYR A 72 2.67 -15.40 10.96
N ARG A 73 2.83 -15.07 9.67
CA ARG A 73 3.21 -16.02 8.62
C ARG A 73 4.71 -16.21 8.47
N GLN A 74 5.50 -15.15 8.60
CA GLN A 74 6.95 -15.15 8.28
C GLN A 74 7.85 -14.71 9.44
N GLY A 75 7.28 -14.36 10.61
CA GLY A 75 8.01 -13.69 11.68
C GLY A 75 8.31 -12.22 11.37
N ILE A 76 9.14 -11.61 12.20
CA ILE A 76 9.42 -10.17 12.15
C ILE A 76 10.04 -9.72 10.83
N GLY A 77 10.74 -10.61 10.11
CA GLY A 77 11.30 -10.32 8.78
C GLY A 77 10.25 -9.92 7.74
N GLY A 78 9.00 -10.35 7.92
CA GLY A 78 7.87 -9.92 7.10
C GLY A 78 7.58 -8.40 7.16
N MET A 79 8.07 -7.72 8.20
CA MET A 79 7.88 -6.27 8.37
C MET A 79 8.53 -5.42 7.28
N TRP A 80 9.58 -5.92 6.62
CA TRP A 80 10.32 -5.11 5.66
C TRP A 80 9.48 -4.64 4.48
N ILE A 81 8.47 -5.42 4.07
CA ILE A 81 7.52 -5.02 3.02
C ILE A 81 6.76 -3.75 3.43
N GLN A 82 6.34 -3.69 4.69
CA GLN A 82 5.59 -2.55 5.24
C GLN A 82 6.52 -1.38 5.57
N TYR A 83 7.79 -1.68 5.88
CA TYR A 83 8.83 -0.69 6.15
C TYR A 83 9.53 -0.16 4.91
N LEU A 84 9.17 -0.58 3.69
CA LEU A 84 9.70 0.05 2.46
C LEU A 84 9.55 1.58 2.52
N VAL A 85 8.37 2.05 2.94
CA VAL A 85 8.06 3.48 3.04
C VAL A 85 8.74 4.16 4.25
N LEU A 86 9.41 3.43 5.14
CA LEU A 86 10.25 4.03 6.21
C LEU A 86 11.45 4.75 5.58
N PHE A 87 12.08 4.15 4.57
CA PHE A 87 13.23 4.75 3.88
C PHE A 87 12.84 5.89 2.93
N LEU A 88 11.54 6.01 2.61
CA LEU A 88 11.00 7.10 1.79
C LEU A 88 10.67 8.35 2.61
N THR A 89 10.41 8.21 3.92
CA THR A 89 9.93 9.34 4.73
C THR A 89 10.88 10.54 4.75
N PRO A 90 12.22 10.41 4.69
CA PRO A 90 13.10 11.58 4.61
C PRO A 90 12.86 12.39 3.32
N PHE A 91 12.57 11.73 2.20
CA PHE A 91 12.32 12.40 0.92
C PHE A 91 11.01 13.20 0.91
N TYR A 92 10.08 12.91 1.81
CA TYR A 92 8.88 13.72 1.99
C TYR A 92 9.16 15.15 2.46
N TRP A 93 10.33 15.40 3.04
CA TRP A 93 10.80 16.77 3.33
C TRP A 93 10.80 17.63 2.06
N PHE A 94 11.20 17.05 0.93
CA PHE A 94 11.28 17.74 -0.36
C PHE A 94 9.95 17.68 -1.11
N THR A 95 9.30 16.51 -1.21
CA THR A 95 8.07 16.38 -2.01
C THR A 95 6.92 17.21 -1.45
N SER A 96 6.76 17.27 -0.12
CA SER A 96 5.75 18.15 0.51
C SER A 96 5.99 19.63 0.20
N ALA A 97 7.25 20.05 0.13
CA ALA A 97 7.63 21.40 -0.29
C ALA A 97 7.29 21.63 -1.76
N PHE A 98 7.62 20.70 -2.65
CA PHE A 98 7.33 20.78 -4.07
C PHE A 98 5.83 20.90 -4.33
N TYR A 99 5.02 20.05 -3.69
CA TYR A 99 3.55 20.12 -3.80
C TYR A 99 3.02 21.46 -3.32
N ARG A 100 3.44 21.93 -2.14
CA ARG A 100 2.93 23.18 -1.61
C ARG A 100 3.37 24.40 -2.43
N ARG A 101 4.61 24.43 -2.94
CA ARG A 101 5.16 25.51 -3.78
C ARG A 101 4.65 25.49 -5.22
N ALA A 102 4.22 24.34 -5.72
CA ALA A 102 3.53 24.27 -7.00
C ALA A 102 2.24 25.11 -7.00
N ARG A 103 1.62 25.32 -5.83
CA ARG A 103 0.36 26.08 -5.67
C ARG A 103 -0.77 25.52 -6.53
N GLN A 104 -0.72 24.23 -6.82
CA GLN A 104 -1.70 23.51 -7.62
C GLN A 104 -2.63 22.65 -6.75
N VAL A 105 -3.82 22.39 -7.26
CA VAL A 105 -4.79 21.52 -6.56
C VAL A 105 -4.51 20.06 -6.89
N THR A 106 -4.19 19.76 -8.14
CA THR A 106 -4.00 18.39 -8.63
C THR A 106 -2.65 18.21 -9.33
N LEU A 107 -2.14 16.97 -9.38
CA LEU A 107 -0.97 16.64 -10.19
C LEU A 107 -1.26 16.79 -11.71
N GLY A 108 -2.52 16.68 -12.13
CA GLY A 108 -2.91 16.99 -13.51
C GLY A 108 -2.69 18.47 -13.88
N ASP A 109 -2.93 19.38 -12.94
CA ASP A 109 -2.64 20.81 -13.13
C ASP A 109 -1.14 21.07 -13.23
N PHE A 110 -0.33 20.33 -12.46
CA PHE A 110 1.12 20.36 -12.59
C PHE A 110 1.55 20.04 -14.03
N TYR A 111 1.00 19.00 -14.67
CA TYR A 111 1.35 18.70 -16.07
C TYR A 111 0.90 19.80 -17.03
N SER A 112 -0.29 20.34 -16.80
CA SER A 112 -0.87 21.42 -17.61
C SER A 112 -0.03 22.69 -17.54
N GLU A 113 0.59 22.98 -16.40
CA GLU A 113 1.45 24.14 -16.24
C GLU A 113 2.90 23.87 -16.65
N ARG A 114 3.54 22.80 -16.13
CA ARG A 114 4.95 22.47 -16.38
C ARG A 114 5.23 22.13 -17.84
N PHE A 115 4.27 21.51 -18.52
CA PHE A 115 4.43 21.05 -19.90
C PHE A 115 3.49 21.72 -20.90
N ARG A 116 2.57 22.59 -20.46
CA ARG A 116 1.52 23.18 -21.33
C ARG A 116 0.71 22.12 -22.08
N SER A 117 0.43 20.99 -21.44
CA SER A 117 -0.22 19.85 -22.05
C SER A 117 -1.45 19.42 -21.26
N LYS A 118 -2.64 19.75 -21.77
CA LYS A 118 -3.91 19.24 -21.24
C LYS A 118 -4.00 17.72 -21.38
N PHE A 119 -3.42 17.16 -22.44
CA PHE A 119 -3.34 15.72 -22.66
C PHE A 119 -2.62 15.01 -21.50
N LEU A 120 -1.42 15.48 -21.10
CA LEU A 120 -0.68 14.86 -19.99
C LEU A 120 -1.46 14.93 -18.67
N GLY A 121 -2.11 16.08 -18.39
CA GLY A 121 -2.97 16.21 -17.22
C GLY A 121 -4.17 15.25 -17.25
N GLY A 122 -4.81 15.11 -18.41
CA GLY A 122 -5.92 14.18 -18.63
C GLY A 122 -5.50 12.71 -18.56
N SER A 123 -4.37 12.33 -19.16
CA SER A 123 -3.82 10.97 -19.10
C SER A 123 -3.50 10.56 -17.66
N PHE A 124 -2.88 11.45 -16.89
CA PHE A 124 -2.66 11.23 -15.46
C PHE A 124 -4.00 11.07 -14.72
N ALA A 125 -4.97 11.93 -15.00
CA ALA A 125 -6.29 11.86 -14.37
C ALA A 125 -7.01 10.54 -14.66
N VAL A 126 -7.08 10.10 -15.91
CA VAL A 126 -7.70 8.80 -16.29
C VAL A 126 -6.98 7.65 -15.60
N PHE A 127 -5.65 7.63 -15.66
CA PHE A 127 -4.86 6.57 -15.03
C PHE A 127 -5.10 6.51 -13.51
N THR A 128 -5.05 7.65 -12.81
CA THR A 128 -5.27 7.71 -11.37
C THR A 128 -6.69 7.33 -11.00
N LEU A 129 -7.71 7.70 -11.79
CA LEU A 129 -9.10 7.33 -11.53
C LEU A 129 -9.35 5.83 -11.71
N VAL A 130 -8.72 5.20 -12.70
CA VAL A 130 -8.78 3.73 -12.85
C VAL A 130 -8.13 3.03 -11.67
N MET A 131 -6.93 3.49 -11.26
CA MET A 131 -6.24 2.96 -10.09
C MET A 131 -7.00 3.22 -8.78
N ALA A 132 -7.73 4.32 -8.70
CA ALA A 132 -8.59 4.66 -7.57
C ALA A 132 -9.72 3.65 -7.37
N VAL A 133 -10.36 3.20 -8.46
CA VAL A 133 -11.41 2.17 -8.42
C VAL A 133 -10.84 0.86 -7.86
N ILE A 134 -9.68 0.43 -8.37
CA ILE A 134 -9.01 -0.79 -7.93
C ILE A 134 -8.58 -0.68 -6.45
N GLY A 135 -7.98 0.44 -6.06
CA GLY A 135 -7.56 0.71 -4.67
C GLY A 135 -8.71 0.86 -3.68
N GLY A 136 -9.82 1.47 -4.12
CA GLY A 136 -11.03 1.57 -3.30
C GLY A 136 -11.60 0.19 -2.97
N GLY A 137 -11.57 -0.75 -3.92
CA GLY A 137 -12.03 -2.13 -3.72
C GLY A 137 -11.29 -2.85 -2.60
N VAL A 138 -9.97 -2.71 -2.54
CA VAL A 138 -9.13 -3.25 -1.45
C VAL A 138 -9.62 -2.76 -0.09
N GLY A 139 -9.88 -1.45 0.04
CA GLY A 139 -10.39 -0.87 1.27
C GLY A 139 -11.74 -1.46 1.69
N PHE A 140 -12.69 -1.62 0.76
CA PHE A 140 -13.98 -2.24 1.05
C PHE A 140 -13.82 -3.70 1.47
N MET A 141 -13.06 -4.50 0.72
CA MET A 141 -12.82 -5.91 1.02
C MET A 141 -12.32 -6.14 2.45
N VAL A 142 -11.36 -5.32 2.88
CA VAL A 142 -10.78 -5.40 4.22
C VAL A 142 -11.83 -5.08 5.28
N ALA A 143 -12.62 -4.03 5.10
CA ALA A 143 -13.71 -3.70 6.01
C ALA A 143 -14.71 -4.85 6.13
N GLY A 144 -15.10 -5.47 5.01
CA GLY A 144 -15.98 -6.65 5.00
C GLY A 144 -15.38 -7.83 5.73
N LYS A 145 -14.15 -8.26 5.39
CA LYS A 145 -13.47 -9.38 6.05
C LYS A 145 -13.31 -9.16 7.56
N THR A 146 -13.05 -7.92 7.99
CA THR A 146 -12.94 -7.58 9.41
C THR A 146 -14.28 -7.76 10.13
N VAL A 147 -15.36 -7.22 9.56
CA VAL A 147 -16.70 -7.36 10.15
C VAL A 147 -17.13 -8.83 10.15
N GLU A 148 -16.85 -9.56 9.06
CA GLU A 148 -17.11 -11.00 8.93
C GLU A 148 -16.45 -11.79 10.06
N ALA A 149 -15.16 -11.53 10.31
CA ALA A 149 -14.38 -12.17 11.37
C ALA A 149 -14.91 -11.89 12.78
N LEU A 150 -15.59 -10.75 12.97
CA LEU A 150 -16.06 -10.28 14.28
C LEU A 150 -17.54 -10.59 14.53
N THR A 151 -18.23 -11.22 13.57
CA THR A 151 -19.65 -11.56 13.66
C THR A 151 -19.91 -13.05 13.37
N PRO A 152 -19.19 -13.99 14.00
CA PRO A 152 -19.38 -15.42 13.73
C PRO A 152 -20.80 -15.86 14.11
N LYS A 153 -21.42 -16.58 13.19
CA LYS A 153 -22.72 -17.22 13.36
C LYS A 153 -22.54 -18.49 14.21
N PRO A 154 -23.38 -18.73 15.23
CA PRO A 154 -23.42 -19.98 15.97
C PRO A 154 -23.64 -21.18 15.04
N ALA A 155 -22.97 -22.30 15.31
CA ALA A 155 -23.06 -23.51 14.48
C ALA A 155 -24.50 -24.05 14.36
N GLU A 156 -25.33 -23.82 15.38
CA GLU A 156 -26.76 -24.18 15.40
C GLU A 156 -27.59 -23.48 14.31
N LEU A 157 -27.14 -22.31 13.84
CA LEU A 157 -27.83 -21.55 12.81
C LEU A 157 -27.32 -21.88 11.40
N TYR A 158 -26.30 -22.74 11.27
CA TYR A 158 -25.71 -23.06 9.98
C TYR A 158 -26.71 -23.76 9.07
N THR A 159 -26.77 -23.35 7.81
CA THR A 159 -27.46 -24.10 6.77
C THR A 159 -26.71 -25.41 6.49
N VAL A 160 -27.35 -26.38 5.85
CA VAL A 160 -26.71 -27.66 5.51
C VAL A 160 -25.43 -27.46 4.67
N ALA A 161 -25.46 -26.53 3.71
CA ALA A 161 -24.31 -26.18 2.89
C ALA A 161 -23.18 -25.51 3.69
N GLU A 162 -23.54 -24.64 4.63
CA GLU A 162 -22.62 -23.96 5.54
C GLU A 162 -21.92 -24.96 6.47
N THR A 163 -22.68 -25.86 7.09
CA THR A 163 -22.15 -26.94 7.94
C THR A 163 -21.17 -27.80 7.16
N HIS A 164 -21.56 -28.23 5.96
CA HIS A 164 -20.69 -29.05 5.11
C HIS A 164 -19.38 -28.33 4.73
N SER A 165 -19.42 -27.02 4.42
CA SER A 165 -18.21 -26.23 4.15
C SER A 165 -17.25 -26.19 5.35
N VAL A 166 -17.80 -26.00 6.56
CA VAL A 166 -17.01 -25.93 7.80
C VAL A 166 -16.45 -27.30 8.18
N GLU A 167 -17.21 -28.36 8.01
CA GLU A 167 -16.77 -29.74 8.26
C GLU A 167 -15.65 -30.15 7.29
N MET A 168 -15.82 -29.90 6.00
CA MET A 168 -14.77 -30.11 5.00
C MET A 168 -13.50 -29.31 5.32
N PHE A 169 -13.64 -28.08 5.85
CA PHE A 169 -12.49 -27.32 6.29
C PHE A 169 -11.76 -27.97 7.49
N ARG A 170 -12.52 -28.49 8.47
CA ARG A 170 -11.94 -29.22 9.62
C ARG A 170 -11.25 -30.50 9.17
N GLU A 171 -11.86 -31.23 8.25
CA GLU A 171 -11.29 -32.43 7.63
C GLU A 171 -9.98 -32.10 6.91
N TYR A 172 -9.98 -31.03 6.10
CA TYR A 172 -8.78 -30.53 5.42
C TYR A 172 -7.65 -30.22 6.42
N GLN A 173 -7.93 -29.55 7.53
CA GLN A 173 -6.92 -29.26 8.55
C GLN A 173 -6.41 -30.53 9.24
N ALA A 174 -7.29 -31.46 9.57
CA ALA A 174 -6.90 -32.73 10.18
C ALA A 174 -5.98 -33.54 9.25
N LEU A 175 -6.29 -33.57 7.94
CA LEU A 175 -5.44 -34.20 6.93
C LEU A 175 -4.12 -33.44 6.75
N LYS A 176 -4.16 -32.10 6.75
CA LYS A 176 -2.96 -31.26 6.64
C LYS A 176 -1.99 -31.47 7.81
N GLN A 177 -2.49 -31.64 9.03
CA GLN A 177 -1.65 -31.95 10.20
C GLN A 177 -1.01 -33.33 10.12
N LYS A 178 -1.67 -34.28 9.44
CA LYS A 178 -1.13 -35.63 9.20
C LYS A 178 -0.19 -35.70 7.99
N LEU A 179 -0.04 -34.61 7.23
CA LEU A 179 0.81 -34.58 6.03
C LEU A 179 2.27 -34.93 6.36
N ASP A 180 2.77 -34.45 7.50
CA ASP A 180 4.14 -34.70 7.98
C ASP A 180 4.32 -36.15 8.50
N LEU A 181 3.22 -36.80 8.91
CA LEU A 181 3.20 -38.19 9.40
C LEU A 181 3.05 -39.22 8.27
N GLY A 182 2.83 -38.76 7.03
CA GLY A 182 2.53 -39.60 5.87
C GLY A 182 1.04 -39.97 5.78
N LEU A 183 0.36 -39.47 4.75
CA LEU A 183 -1.04 -39.79 4.47
C LEU A 183 -1.17 -41.14 3.75
N THR A 184 -2.27 -41.86 4.03
CA THR A 184 -2.69 -43.00 3.21
C THR A 184 -3.05 -42.53 1.80
N VAL A 185 -3.09 -43.42 0.81
CA VAL A 185 -3.43 -43.07 -0.59
C VAL A 185 -4.82 -42.42 -0.69
N ALA A 186 -5.79 -42.93 0.08
CA ALA A 186 -7.14 -42.37 0.14
C ALA A 186 -7.16 -40.99 0.81
N ASP A 187 -6.47 -40.84 1.94
CA ASP A 187 -6.36 -39.57 2.66
C ASP A 187 -5.65 -38.49 1.85
N LYS A 188 -4.65 -38.88 1.05
CA LYS A 188 -3.95 -37.97 0.14
C LYS A 188 -4.86 -37.48 -0.98
N ALA A 189 -5.62 -38.38 -1.62
CA ALA A 189 -6.59 -37.99 -2.64
C ALA A 189 -7.67 -37.05 -2.07
N ARG A 190 -8.16 -37.34 -0.85
CA ARG A 190 -9.11 -36.47 -0.16
C ARG A 190 -8.50 -35.12 0.24
N TYR A 191 -7.26 -35.12 0.70
CA TYR A 191 -6.51 -33.91 0.99
C TYR A 191 -6.35 -33.05 -0.26
N ASP A 192 -5.97 -33.64 -1.40
CA ASP A 192 -5.77 -32.92 -2.65
C ASP A 192 -7.09 -32.31 -3.17
N GLU A 193 -8.21 -33.05 -3.09
CA GLU A 193 -9.55 -32.52 -3.40
C GLU A 193 -9.90 -31.31 -2.50
N LEU A 194 -9.76 -31.49 -1.19
CA LEU A 194 -10.09 -30.45 -0.21
C LEU A 194 -9.14 -29.25 -0.33
N ASN A 195 -7.87 -29.48 -0.64
CA ASN A 195 -6.87 -28.44 -0.89
C ASN A 195 -7.26 -27.61 -2.13
N ASP A 196 -7.76 -28.24 -3.18
CA ASP A 196 -8.24 -27.51 -4.37
C ASP A 196 -9.54 -26.74 -4.11
N ARG A 197 -10.48 -27.31 -3.35
CA ARG A 197 -11.67 -26.59 -2.88
C ARG A 197 -11.31 -25.42 -1.97
N PHE A 198 -10.32 -25.61 -1.10
CA PHE A 198 -9.76 -24.56 -0.24
C PHE A 198 -9.13 -23.44 -1.08
N LYS A 199 -8.33 -23.77 -2.09
CA LYS A 199 -7.75 -22.78 -3.04
C LYS A 199 -8.83 -22.01 -3.80
N LYS A 200 -10.00 -22.60 -4.02
CA LYS A 200 -11.17 -21.95 -4.64
C LYS A 200 -12.00 -21.11 -3.67
N GLY A 201 -11.68 -21.13 -2.36
CA GLY A 201 -12.42 -20.40 -1.33
C GLY A 201 -13.75 -21.05 -0.91
N GLU A 202 -13.95 -22.33 -1.25
CA GLU A 202 -15.17 -23.08 -0.94
C GLU A 202 -15.21 -23.59 0.52
N LEU A 203 -14.04 -23.71 1.16
CA LEU A 203 -13.89 -24.19 2.54
C LEU A 203 -13.71 -23.01 3.50
N ARG A 204 -14.63 -22.85 4.46
CA ARG A 204 -14.59 -21.77 5.46
C ARG A 204 -14.42 -22.34 6.86
N SER A 205 -13.65 -21.70 7.75
CA SER A 205 -13.53 -22.20 9.14
C SER A 205 -14.71 -21.81 10.03
N PHE A 206 -15.43 -20.75 9.69
CA PHE A 206 -16.68 -20.33 10.33
C PHE A 206 -17.52 -19.55 9.31
N ILE A 207 -18.80 -19.41 9.61
CA ILE A 207 -19.73 -18.57 8.83
C ILE A 207 -20.06 -17.33 9.65
N SER A 208 -20.17 -16.17 9.02
CA SER A 208 -20.59 -14.93 9.67
C SER A 208 -22.09 -14.71 9.57
N HIS A 209 -22.65 -13.93 10.50
CA HIS A 209 -24.01 -13.42 10.43
C HIS A 209 -24.22 -12.41 9.30
N ILE A 210 -23.18 -11.69 8.89
CA ILE A 210 -23.28 -10.55 7.99
C ILE A 210 -22.55 -10.86 6.69
N ASP A 211 -23.29 -10.78 5.58
CA ASP A 211 -22.71 -10.89 4.25
C ASP A 211 -21.78 -9.68 3.97
N PRO A 212 -20.55 -9.90 3.45
CA PRO A 212 -19.63 -8.82 3.09
C PRO A 212 -20.24 -7.76 2.15
N LEU A 213 -21.15 -8.13 1.25
CA LEU A 213 -21.84 -7.20 0.36
C LEU A 213 -22.66 -6.17 1.15
N VAL A 214 -23.37 -6.61 2.20
CA VAL A 214 -24.14 -5.70 3.07
C VAL A 214 -23.21 -4.73 3.76
N VAL A 215 -22.05 -5.21 4.23
CA VAL A 215 -21.01 -4.34 4.82
C VAL A 215 -20.54 -3.32 3.79
N TYR A 216 -20.19 -3.73 2.57
CA TYR A 216 -19.70 -2.82 1.53
C TYR A 216 -20.71 -1.73 1.20
N LEU A 217 -21.99 -2.09 1.05
CA LEU A 217 -23.05 -1.15 0.70
C LEU A 217 -23.31 -0.15 1.84
N VAL A 218 -23.52 -0.64 3.07
CA VAL A 218 -23.82 0.23 4.22
C VAL A 218 -22.63 1.14 4.52
N TYR A 219 -21.43 0.57 4.58
CA TYR A 219 -20.20 1.31 4.82
C TYR A 219 -19.94 2.33 3.72
N GLY A 220 -20.12 1.96 2.45
CA GLY A 220 -19.95 2.85 1.30
C GLY A 220 -20.93 4.01 1.29
N VAL A 221 -22.20 3.78 1.63
CA VAL A 221 -23.20 4.85 1.76
C VAL A 221 -22.82 5.83 2.86
N ILE A 222 -22.40 5.33 4.03
CA ILE A 222 -21.96 6.18 5.14
C ILE A 222 -20.77 7.06 4.70
N VAL A 223 -19.74 6.44 4.10
CA VAL A 223 -18.55 7.15 3.61
C VAL A 223 -18.93 8.19 2.58
N ALA A 224 -19.78 7.85 1.62
CA ALA A 224 -20.25 8.76 0.59
C ALA A 224 -20.97 9.97 1.20
N VAL A 225 -21.93 9.75 2.11
CA VAL A 225 -22.75 10.81 2.69
C VAL A 225 -21.90 11.86 3.41
N TYR A 226 -21.04 11.46 4.36
CA TYR A 226 -20.28 12.47 5.11
C TYR A 226 -19.22 13.15 4.24
N THR A 227 -18.62 12.43 3.29
CA THR A 227 -17.60 12.97 2.38
C THR A 227 -18.20 14.00 1.44
N MET A 228 -19.37 13.69 0.84
CA MET A 228 -20.08 14.60 -0.05
C MET A 228 -20.60 15.85 0.68
N MET A 229 -21.02 15.71 1.95
CA MET A 229 -21.48 16.83 2.76
C MET A 229 -20.35 17.77 3.15
N GLY A 230 -19.21 17.22 3.54
CA GLY A 230 -18.18 17.96 4.28
C GLY A 230 -16.91 18.34 3.51
N GLY A 231 -16.62 17.68 2.39
CA GLY A 231 -15.40 17.89 1.62
C GLY A 231 -14.11 17.67 2.43
N PHE A 232 -13.01 18.26 1.98
CA PHE A 232 -11.68 18.07 2.56
C PHE A 232 -11.55 18.64 3.99
N ILE A 233 -12.30 19.71 4.33
CA ILE A 233 -12.32 20.26 5.70
C ILE A 233 -12.89 19.24 6.69
N ALA A 234 -14.00 18.60 6.34
CA ALA A 234 -14.61 17.61 7.22
C ALA A 234 -13.70 16.41 7.43
N ALA A 235 -13.06 15.94 6.35
CA ALA A 235 -12.05 14.88 6.43
C ALA A 235 -10.96 15.25 7.45
N ALA A 236 -10.45 16.48 7.42
CA ALA A 236 -9.43 16.93 8.39
C ALA A 236 -9.90 16.89 9.86
N PHE A 237 -11.19 17.12 10.14
CA PHE A 237 -11.73 17.01 11.49
C PHE A 237 -12.01 15.57 11.90
N THR A 238 -12.55 14.74 11.00
CA THR A 238 -12.80 13.32 11.28
C THR A 238 -11.50 12.58 11.50
N ASP A 239 -10.45 12.89 10.73
CA ASP A 239 -9.13 12.27 10.84
C ASP A 239 -8.46 12.49 12.21
N VAL A 240 -8.80 13.57 12.92
CA VAL A 240 -8.31 13.77 14.30
C VAL A 240 -8.88 12.69 15.22
N ILE A 241 -10.19 12.48 15.18
CA ILE A 241 -10.87 11.47 15.99
C ILE A 241 -10.43 10.07 15.58
N GLN A 242 -10.39 9.81 14.28
CA GLN A 242 -9.96 8.53 13.72
C GLN A 242 -8.50 8.24 14.07
N GLY A 243 -7.62 9.26 14.09
CA GLY A 243 -6.25 9.14 14.55
C GLY A 243 -6.13 8.68 16.01
N PHE A 244 -6.93 9.23 16.92
CA PHE A 244 -6.97 8.74 18.30
C PHE A 244 -7.47 7.30 18.39
N LEU A 245 -8.51 6.94 17.63
CA LEU A 245 -9.00 5.56 17.57
C LEU A 245 -7.95 4.60 17.02
N ILE A 246 -7.16 5.04 16.02
CA ILE A 246 -6.04 4.27 15.48
C ILE A 246 -5.03 3.94 16.56
N VAL A 247 -4.61 4.94 17.35
CA VAL A 247 -3.66 4.72 18.45
C VAL A 247 -4.22 3.72 19.46
N ILE A 248 -5.48 3.89 19.86
CA ILE A 248 -6.13 3.03 20.85
C ILE A 248 -6.17 1.57 20.38
N PHE A 249 -6.68 1.32 19.16
CA PHE A 249 -6.81 -0.05 18.69
C PHE A 249 -5.45 -0.71 18.42
N SER A 250 -4.44 0.09 18.06
CA SER A 250 -3.07 -0.39 17.79
C SER A 250 -2.41 -1.01 19.02
N VAL A 251 -2.77 -0.54 20.22
CA VAL A 251 -2.13 -0.98 21.47
C VAL A 251 -3.02 -1.89 22.31
N MET A 252 -4.35 -1.85 22.15
CA MET A 252 -5.27 -2.49 23.10
C MET A 252 -5.15 -4.01 23.20
N LEU A 253 -4.74 -4.71 22.12
CA LEU A 253 -4.55 -6.16 22.14
C LEU A 253 -3.30 -6.58 22.92
N ILE A 254 -2.28 -5.72 22.97
CA ILE A 254 -0.94 -6.08 23.43
C ILE A 254 -0.89 -6.45 24.92
N PRO A 255 -1.43 -5.64 25.85
CA PRO A 255 -1.38 -5.99 27.28
C PRO A 255 -2.10 -7.29 27.60
N LEU A 256 -3.25 -7.53 26.94
CA LEU A 256 -4.09 -8.70 27.19
C LEU A 256 -3.43 -9.97 26.64
N ALA A 257 -2.87 -9.91 25.43
CA ALA A 257 -2.11 -11.02 24.85
C ALA A 257 -0.83 -11.32 25.64
N LEU A 258 -0.08 -10.30 26.07
CA LEU A 258 1.12 -10.49 26.91
C LEU A 258 0.77 -11.13 28.25
N ASN A 259 -0.33 -10.71 28.89
CA ASN A 259 -0.78 -11.32 30.14
C ASN A 259 -1.13 -12.80 29.95
N GLN A 260 -1.82 -13.16 28.86
CA GLN A 260 -2.21 -14.53 28.59
C GLN A 260 -1.03 -15.43 28.18
N ILE A 261 -0.04 -14.88 27.47
CA ILE A 261 1.12 -15.67 27.02
C ILE A 261 2.16 -15.88 28.14
N GLY A 262 2.16 -15.05 29.19
CA GLY A 262 3.15 -15.07 30.27
C GLY A 262 4.28 -14.06 30.08
N GLY A 263 4.00 -12.92 29.46
CA GLY A 263 4.97 -11.85 29.18
C GLY A 263 5.89 -12.14 27.99
N PHE A 264 6.98 -11.36 27.87
CA PHE A 264 7.99 -11.57 26.83
C PHE A 264 8.70 -12.93 26.97
N ALA A 265 8.88 -13.41 28.21
CA ALA A 265 9.48 -14.72 28.46
C ALA A 265 8.61 -15.84 27.91
N GLY A 266 7.29 -15.77 28.14
CA GLY A 266 6.32 -16.71 27.56
C GLY A 266 6.24 -16.62 26.04
N LEU A 267 6.44 -15.42 25.46
CA LEU A 267 6.49 -15.22 24.01
C LEU A 267 7.71 -15.92 23.39
N HIS A 268 8.91 -15.69 23.93
CA HIS A 268 10.13 -16.35 23.46
C HIS A 268 10.14 -17.87 23.70
N ALA A 269 9.43 -18.35 24.73
CA ALA A 269 9.28 -19.78 24.98
C ALA A 269 8.38 -20.50 23.95
N ARG A 270 7.43 -19.79 23.31
CA ARG A 270 6.42 -20.40 22.42
C ARG A 270 6.65 -20.11 20.94
N VAL A 271 7.36 -19.04 20.61
CA VAL A 271 7.62 -18.64 19.23
C VAL A 271 9.04 -19.06 18.83
N PRO A 272 9.23 -19.72 17.68
CA PRO A 272 10.57 -20.10 17.22
C PRO A 272 11.52 -18.92 17.06
N ASP A 273 12.78 -19.08 17.48
CA ASP A 273 13.80 -18.01 17.48
C ASP A 273 14.01 -17.35 16.11
N PHE A 274 13.93 -18.14 15.03
CA PHE A 274 14.10 -17.59 13.68
C PHE A 274 13.04 -16.53 13.31
N MET A 275 11.87 -16.54 13.96
CA MET A 275 10.82 -15.56 13.73
C MET A 275 11.12 -14.20 14.37
N PHE A 276 12.11 -14.10 15.26
CA PHE A 276 12.60 -12.84 15.83
C PHE A 276 13.77 -12.23 15.04
N ASN A 277 14.32 -12.94 14.05
CA ASN A 277 15.40 -12.43 13.22
C ASN A 277 14.90 -11.35 12.25
N LEU A 278 15.39 -10.11 12.40
CA LEU A 278 14.96 -8.97 11.58
C LEU A 278 15.12 -9.24 10.08
N PHE A 279 16.22 -9.85 9.65
CA PHE A 279 16.47 -10.10 8.22
C PHE A 279 16.06 -11.51 7.75
N GLY A 280 15.23 -12.19 8.54
CA GLY A 280 14.77 -13.57 8.28
C GLY A 280 15.88 -14.62 8.41
N SER A 281 15.57 -15.87 8.05
CA SER A 281 16.59 -16.90 7.82
C SER A 281 16.97 -16.91 6.33
N VAL A 282 18.22 -17.26 6.02
CA VAL A 282 18.81 -17.20 4.67
C VAL A 282 18.03 -18.01 3.62
N THR A 283 17.11 -18.89 4.04
CA THR A 283 16.33 -19.76 3.14
C THR A 283 14.84 -19.54 3.13
N THR A 284 14.28 -18.78 4.09
CA THR A 284 12.84 -18.46 4.08
C THR A 284 12.54 -17.04 3.64
N SER A 285 13.54 -16.15 3.60
CA SER A 285 13.31 -14.76 3.18
C SER A 285 13.33 -14.63 1.66
N GLU A 286 12.14 -14.49 1.06
CA GLU A 286 11.98 -13.92 -0.29
C GLU A 286 12.54 -12.47 -0.39
N TYR A 287 12.93 -11.89 0.75
CA TYR A 287 13.30 -10.49 0.95
C TYR A 287 14.78 -10.36 1.34
N ALA A 288 15.66 -10.78 0.44
CA ALA A 288 17.06 -10.42 0.56
C ALA A 288 17.22 -8.88 0.59
N TRP A 289 18.27 -8.37 1.26
CA TRP A 289 18.47 -6.93 1.43
C TRP A 289 18.49 -6.15 0.11
N TYR A 290 19.01 -6.76 -0.97
CA TYR A 290 19.05 -6.16 -2.31
C TYR A 290 17.66 -6.09 -2.95
N THR A 291 16.76 -7.04 -2.65
CA THR A 291 15.36 -7.00 -3.08
C THR A 291 14.62 -5.87 -2.37
N ILE A 292 14.85 -5.72 -1.06
CA ILE A 292 14.29 -4.62 -0.27
C ILE A 292 14.77 -3.28 -0.84
N LEU A 293 16.07 -3.13 -1.10
CA LEU A 293 16.63 -1.91 -1.70
C LEU A 293 16.00 -1.60 -3.06
N ALA A 294 15.87 -2.59 -3.95
CA ALA A 294 15.23 -2.41 -5.24
C ALA A 294 13.78 -1.93 -5.10
N MET A 295 13.01 -2.55 -4.20
CA MET A 295 11.63 -2.17 -3.91
C MET A 295 11.53 -0.76 -3.31
N VAL A 296 12.46 -0.36 -2.43
CA VAL A 296 12.54 0.99 -1.87
C VAL A 296 12.75 2.01 -2.99
N LEU A 297 13.67 1.75 -3.91
CA LEU A 297 13.93 2.65 -5.03
C LEU A 297 12.73 2.74 -5.98
N ALA A 298 12.10 1.62 -6.34
CA ALA A 298 10.90 1.62 -7.17
C ALA A 298 9.76 2.42 -6.51
N ASN A 299 9.53 2.19 -5.21
CA ASN A 299 8.54 2.95 -4.44
C ASN A 299 8.88 4.44 -4.38
N LEU A 300 10.14 4.82 -4.23
CA LEU A 300 10.56 6.23 -4.20
C LEU A 300 10.21 6.95 -5.50
N VAL A 301 10.30 6.26 -6.64
CA VAL A 301 9.88 6.80 -7.93
C VAL A 301 8.37 6.94 -7.98
N SER A 302 7.63 5.91 -7.56
CA SER A 302 6.16 5.86 -7.58
C SER A 302 5.48 6.87 -6.65
N ILE A 303 6.05 7.11 -5.45
CA ILE A 303 5.33 7.80 -4.37
C ILE A 303 5.01 9.27 -4.68
N ILE A 304 5.84 9.93 -5.50
CA ILE A 304 5.60 11.33 -5.90
C ILE A 304 4.39 11.47 -6.86
N ALA A 305 3.91 10.37 -7.42
CA ALA A 305 2.70 10.35 -8.25
C ALA A 305 1.41 10.24 -7.41
N SER A 306 1.50 10.22 -6.08
CA SER A 306 0.33 10.10 -5.20
C SER A 306 -0.49 11.40 -5.17
N ALA A 307 -1.66 11.35 -5.81
CA ALA A 307 -2.57 12.49 -5.88
C ALA A 307 -3.09 12.93 -4.48
N PRO A 308 -3.49 12.03 -3.56
CA PRO A 308 -3.93 12.43 -2.23
C PRO A 308 -2.84 13.16 -1.43
N MET A 309 -1.58 12.72 -1.55
CA MET A 309 -0.46 13.39 -0.87
C MET A 309 -0.24 14.82 -1.34
N MET A 310 -0.43 15.08 -2.64
CA MET A 310 -0.37 16.44 -3.16
C MET A 310 -1.50 17.30 -2.62
N GLN A 311 -2.74 16.81 -2.59
CA GLN A 311 -3.87 17.58 -2.06
C GLN A 311 -3.68 17.93 -0.58
N THR A 312 -3.22 16.98 0.23
CA THR A 312 -2.95 17.19 1.65
C THR A 312 -1.87 18.25 1.87
N ALA A 313 -0.77 18.18 1.12
CA ALA A 313 0.28 19.20 1.17
C ALA A 313 -0.25 20.57 0.66
N SER A 314 -1.07 20.59 -0.38
CA SER A 314 -1.67 21.80 -0.95
C SER A 314 -2.68 22.48 -0.01
N ALA A 315 -3.32 21.74 0.89
CA ALA A 315 -4.25 22.27 1.90
C ALA A 315 -3.54 22.94 3.09
N ALA A 316 -2.22 22.77 3.21
CA ALA A 316 -1.45 23.37 4.29
C ALA A 316 -1.36 24.90 4.15
N ARG A 317 -1.36 25.60 5.28
CA ARG A 317 -1.20 27.07 5.29
C ARG A 317 0.12 27.53 4.71
N ASP A 318 1.20 26.82 5.02
CA ASP A 318 2.57 27.14 4.63
C ASP A 318 3.37 25.84 4.38
N GLU A 319 4.56 25.96 3.80
CA GLU A 319 5.42 24.81 3.49
C GLU A 319 5.93 24.07 4.74
N ASN A 320 6.09 24.77 5.85
CA ASN A 320 6.56 24.16 7.10
C ASN A 320 5.47 23.30 7.74
N ALA A 321 4.20 23.71 7.64
CA ALA A 321 3.05 22.93 8.06
C ALA A 321 2.88 21.68 7.20
N ALA A 322 3.06 21.79 5.88
CA ALA A 322 3.04 20.64 4.97
C ALA A 322 4.15 19.64 5.29
N ARG A 323 5.40 20.12 5.43
CA ARG A 323 6.58 19.30 5.79
C ARG A 323 6.40 18.59 7.12
N PHE A 324 6.07 19.36 8.17
CA PHE A 324 5.90 18.82 9.52
C PHE A 324 4.79 17.77 9.55
N GLY A 325 3.61 18.09 9.02
CA GLY A 325 2.49 17.15 9.04
C GLY A 325 2.78 15.86 8.30
N MET A 326 3.36 15.95 7.11
CA MET A 326 3.74 14.79 6.31
C MET A 326 4.74 13.91 7.05
N ILE A 327 5.82 14.49 7.57
CA ILE A 327 6.87 13.73 8.26
C ILE A 327 6.36 13.14 9.57
N ALA A 328 5.80 13.98 10.44
CA ALA A 328 5.37 13.55 11.76
C ALA A 328 4.25 12.51 11.67
N GLY A 329 3.24 12.72 10.82
CA GLY A 329 2.15 11.75 10.62
C GLY A 329 2.66 10.43 10.03
N MET A 330 3.55 10.50 9.04
CA MET A 330 4.15 9.30 8.45
C MET A 330 4.99 8.53 9.47
N PHE A 331 5.90 9.17 10.20
CA PHE A 331 6.72 8.49 11.23
C PHE A 331 5.88 7.92 12.37
N PHE A 332 4.84 8.63 12.79
CA PHE A 332 3.97 8.15 13.85
C PHE A 332 3.27 6.84 13.46
N LYS A 333 2.87 6.67 12.19
CA LYS A 333 2.45 5.35 11.69
C LYS A 333 3.54 4.28 11.85
N ARG A 334 4.80 4.57 11.46
CA ARG A 334 5.88 3.55 11.51
C ARG A 334 6.17 3.11 12.94
N PHE A 335 6.05 4.04 13.88
CA PHE A 335 6.08 3.74 15.30
C PHE A 335 4.93 2.81 15.71
N LEU A 336 3.68 3.09 15.30
CA LEU A 336 2.54 2.20 15.59
C LEU A 336 2.66 0.80 14.99
N MET A 337 3.27 0.68 13.81
CA MET A 337 3.50 -0.62 13.17
C MET A 337 4.35 -1.58 14.02
N ILE A 338 5.18 -1.07 14.96
CA ILE A 338 5.92 -1.91 15.91
C ILE A 338 4.94 -2.68 16.80
N PHE A 339 3.89 -2.02 17.30
CA PHE A 339 2.86 -2.70 18.11
C PHE A 339 2.06 -3.70 17.29
N TRP A 340 1.76 -3.41 16.02
CA TRP A 340 1.08 -4.38 15.16
C TRP A 340 1.96 -5.60 14.87
N ALA A 341 3.27 -5.41 14.75
CA ALA A 341 4.23 -6.48 14.61
C ALA A 341 4.27 -7.36 15.87
N LEU A 342 4.29 -6.74 17.05
CA LEU A 342 4.21 -7.44 18.34
C LEU A 342 2.91 -8.23 18.45
N ALA A 343 1.78 -7.66 18.05
CA ALA A 343 0.50 -8.38 17.99
C ALA A 343 0.62 -9.63 17.11
N GLY A 344 1.25 -9.53 15.93
CA GLY A 344 1.51 -10.67 15.06
C GLY A 344 2.34 -11.78 15.74
N LEU A 345 3.43 -11.43 16.43
CA LEU A 345 4.25 -12.41 17.17
C LEU A 345 3.47 -13.06 18.32
N LEU A 346 2.72 -12.26 19.08
CA LEU A 346 1.85 -12.76 20.15
C LEU A 346 0.79 -13.72 19.60
N ALA A 347 0.26 -13.42 18.41
CA ALA A 347 -0.68 -14.28 17.72
C ALA A 347 -0.06 -15.64 17.35
N VAL A 348 1.22 -15.68 16.94
CA VAL A 348 1.94 -16.94 16.72
C VAL A 348 1.97 -17.75 18.02
N GLY A 349 2.36 -17.12 19.13
CA GLY A 349 2.50 -17.81 20.41
C GLY A 349 1.18 -18.29 21.04
N LEU A 350 0.04 -17.71 20.66
CA LEU A 350 -1.28 -18.04 21.21
C LEU A 350 -2.17 -18.87 20.28
N PHE A 351 -2.07 -18.69 18.96
CA PHE A 351 -3.08 -19.15 18.00
C PHE A 351 -2.50 -19.85 16.76
N LYS A 352 -1.25 -20.32 16.79
CA LYS A 352 -0.62 -21.04 15.66
C LYS A 352 -1.47 -22.24 15.21
N GLY A 353 -1.78 -22.32 13.92
CA GLY A 353 -2.47 -23.46 13.31
C GLY A 353 -4.00 -23.51 13.50
N GLN A 354 -4.61 -22.49 14.12
CA GLN A 354 -6.06 -22.47 14.39
C GLN A 354 -6.90 -21.82 13.27
N LEU A 355 -6.27 -21.12 12.32
CA LEU A 355 -6.96 -20.34 11.28
C LEU A 355 -6.74 -20.88 9.88
N HIS A 356 -7.78 -20.77 9.06
CA HIS A 356 -7.76 -21.10 7.63
C HIS A 356 -7.09 -20.02 6.78
N ASP A 357 -7.37 -18.76 7.10
CA ASP A 357 -6.85 -17.59 6.42
C ASP A 357 -6.07 -16.74 7.45
N PRO A 358 -4.75 -16.55 7.25
CA PRO A 358 -3.95 -15.64 8.06
C PRO A 358 -4.49 -14.20 8.10
N ASP A 359 -5.26 -13.75 7.11
CA ASP A 359 -5.90 -12.42 7.11
C ASP A 359 -6.86 -12.25 8.31
N LEU A 360 -7.39 -13.35 8.85
CA LEU A 360 -8.38 -13.31 9.94
C LEU A 360 -7.74 -13.16 11.32
N ILE A 361 -6.40 -13.23 11.43
CA ILE A 361 -5.71 -13.30 12.73
C ILE A 361 -6.04 -12.12 13.63
N TRP A 362 -6.10 -10.90 13.08
CA TRP A 362 -6.40 -9.70 13.86
C TRP A 362 -7.82 -9.72 14.45
N GLY A 363 -8.81 -10.13 13.63
CA GLY A 363 -10.19 -10.29 14.07
C GLY A 363 -10.34 -11.42 15.11
N TYR A 364 -9.63 -12.52 14.89
CA TYR A 364 -9.63 -13.64 15.83
C TYR A 364 -9.06 -13.25 17.20
N MET A 365 -7.91 -12.56 17.21
CA MET A 365 -7.33 -11.98 18.44
C MET A 365 -8.31 -11.05 19.15
N THR A 366 -9.00 -10.21 18.39
CA THR A 366 -9.98 -9.25 18.92
C THR A 366 -11.10 -9.97 19.68
N LEU A 367 -11.69 -11.03 19.12
CA LEU A 367 -12.77 -11.76 19.79
C LEU A 367 -12.33 -12.54 21.02
N HIS A 368 -11.12 -13.12 20.98
CA HIS A 368 -10.65 -14.01 22.03
C HIS A 368 -9.95 -13.29 23.18
N LEU A 369 -9.46 -12.07 22.94
CA LEU A 369 -8.73 -11.28 23.94
C LEU A 369 -9.56 -10.14 24.53
N LEU A 370 -10.41 -9.48 23.74
CA LEU A 370 -11.12 -8.29 24.20
C LEU A 370 -12.44 -8.63 24.90
N PHE A 371 -12.76 -7.83 25.91
CA PHE A 371 -14.04 -7.88 26.60
C PHE A 371 -15.14 -7.10 25.83
N PRO A 372 -16.43 -7.36 26.12
CA PRO A 372 -17.55 -6.60 25.53
C PRO A 372 -17.38 -5.08 25.70
N GLY A 373 -17.58 -4.33 24.63
CA GLY A 373 -17.32 -2.89 24.51
C GLY A 373 -15.98 -2.60 23.84
N ALA A 374 -14.91 -3.32 24.22
CA ALA A 374 -13.61 -3.18 23.58
C ALA A 374 -13.59 -3.75 22.15
N VAL A 375 -14.39 -4.79 21.87
CA VAL A 375 -14.60 -5.32 20.51
C VAL A 375 -15.26 -4.27 19.61
N GLY A 376 -16.30 -3.59 20.09
CA GLY A 376 -16.97 -2.51 19.36
C GLY A 376 -16.06 -1.31 19.13
N LEU A 377 -15.21 -0.97 20.10
CA LEU A 377 -14.20 0.08 19.95
C LEU A 377 -13.13 -0.29 18.92
N MET A 378 -12.67 -1.54 18.91
CA MET A 378 -11.77 -2.09 17.89
C MET A 378 -12.40 -1.98 16.49
N LEU A 379 -13.65 -2.43 16.34
CA LEU A 379 -14.41 -2.33 15.09
C LEU A 379 -14.53 -0.88 14.61
N ALA A 380 -14.92 0.03 15.51
CA ALA A 380 -15.03 1.45 15.19
C ALA A 380 -13.67 2.02 14.73
N GLY A 381 -12.57 1.64 15.37
CA GLY A 381 -11.21 2.07 15.03
C GLY A 381 -10.71 1.54 13.68
N ILE A 382 -10.95 0.26 13.38
CA ILE A 382 -10.62 -0.33 12.08
C ILE A 382 -11.44 0.34 10.98
N LEU A 383 -12.76 0.44 11.14
CA LEU A 383 -13.60 1.11 10.14
C LEU A 383 -13.19 2.58 9.95
N ALA A 384 -12.90 3.29 11.05
CA ALA A 384 -12.40 4.66 11.07
C ALA A 384 -11.14 4.87 10.22
N ALA A 385 -10.14 4.00 10.39
CA ALA A 385 -8.88 4.09 9.66
C ALA A 385 -9.11 4.00 8.14
N ASN A 386 -9.92 3.06 7.69
CA ASN A 386 -10.25 2.92 6.26
C ASN A 386 -11.14 4.06 5.74
N MET A 387 -12.04 4.60 6.58
CA MET A 387 -12.93 5.71 6.21
C MET A 387 -12.13 6.97 5.89
N SER A 388 -11.10 7.29 6.69
CA SER A 388 -10.22 8.45 6.47
C SER A 388 -9.64 8.46 5.05
N THR A 389 -9.17 7.29 4.61
CA THR A 389 -8.48 7.11 3.33
C THR A 389 -9.45 7.16 2.17
N LEU A 390 -10.56 6.41 2.23
CA LEU A 390 -11.58 6.42 1.17
C LEU A 390 -12.17 7.81 0.98
N SER A 391 -12.45 8.52 2.06
CA SER A 391 -13.03 9.86 2.02
C SER A 391 -12.08 10.85 1.36
N ALA A 392 -10.87 11.00 1.90
CA ALA A 392 -9.94 12.00 1.40
C ALA A 392 -9.48 11.69 -0.03
N ALA A 393 -9.26 10.41 -0.37
CA ALA A 393 -8.95 10.01 -1.74
C ALA A 393 -10.10 10.31 -2.71
N SER A 394 -11.36 10.02 -2.33
CA SER A 394 -12.52 10.32 -3.18
C SER A 394 -12.66 11.83 -3.46
N VAL A 395 -12.36 12.69 -2.48
CA VAL A 395 -12.34 14.15 -2.69
C VAL A 395 -11.20 14.54 -3.63
N THR A 396 -10.02 13.89 -3.55
CA THR A 396 -8.91 14.08 -4.49
C THR A 396 -9.33 13.73 -5.92
N TYR A 397 -9.92 12.56 -6.10
CA TYR A 397 -10.30 12.02 -7.39
C TYR A 397 -11.38 12.86 -8.05
N SER A 398 -12.31 13.37 -7.24
CA SER A 398 -13.29 14.36 -7.66
C SER A 398 -12.66 15.66 -8.18
N ALA A 399 -11.68 16.22 -7.45
CA ALA A 399 -10.93 17.40 -7.92
C ALA A 399 -10.21 17.12 -9.24
N LEU A 400 -9.55 15.95 -9.33
CA LEU A 400 -8.79 15.51 -10.49
C LEU A 400 -9.69 15.36 -11.73
N PHE A 401 -10.85 14.71 -11.58
CA PHE A 401 -11.83 14.59 -12.63
C PHE A 401 -12.33 15.95 -13.10
N ILE A 402 -12.78 16.81 -12.18
CA ILE A 402 -13.34 18.11 -12.54
C ILE A 402 -12.33 18.94 -13.31
N ARG A 403 -11.11 19.06 -12.79
CA ARG A 403 -10.14 20.02 -13.30
C ARG A 403 -9.47 19.54 -14.57
N ASN A 404 -9.25 18.23 -14.71
CA ASN A 404 -8.43 17.68 -15.79
C ASN A 404 -9.23 16.89 -16.83
N LEU A 405 -10.49 16.52 -16.56
CA LEU A 405 -11.35 15.80 -17.51
C LEU A 405 -12.68 16.50 -17.78
N TYR A 406 -13.26 17.27 -16.85
CA TYR A 406 -14.54 17.93 -17.07
C TYR A 406 -14.39 19.36 -17.62
N GLN A 407 -13.74 20.25 -16.86
CA GLN A 407 -13.54 21.66 -17.23
C GLN A 407 -12.80 21.88 -18.57
N PRO A 408 -11.87 21.01 -19.02
CA PRO A 408 -11.24 21.18 -20.33
C PRO A 408 -12.20 21.08 -21.51
N PHE A 409 -13.35 20.40 -21.35
CA PHE A 409 -14.33 20.17 -22.41
C PHE A 409 -15.69 20.83 -22.13
N VAL A 410 -15.98 21.20 -20.88
CA VAL A 410 -17.26 21.78 -20.48
C VAL A 410 -17.05 23.09 -19.73
N SER A 411 -17.66 24.17 -20.25
CA SER A 411 -17.73 25.47 -19.57
C SER A 411 -18.67 25.37 -18.36
N PRO A 412 -18.18 25.54 -17.12
CA PRO A 412 -19.01 25.36 -15.93
C PRO A 412 -20.02 26.51 -15.78
N LYS A 413 -21.25 26.16 -15.41
CA LYS A 413 -22.35 27.14 -15.22
C LYS A 413 -22.19 27.99 -13.95
N SER A 414 -21.62 27.42 -12.88
CA SER A 414 -21.37 28.08 -11.59
C SER A 414 -20.48 27.21 -10.68
N GLU A 415 -20.01 27.74 -9.56
CA GLU A 415 -19.33 26.93 -8.53
C GLU A 415 -20.24 25.85 -7.93
N ARG A 416 -21.53 26.15 -7.75
CA ARG A 416 -22.52 25.18 -7.28
C ARG A 416 -22.63 23.99 -8.23
N HIS A 417 -22.57 24.25 -9.54
CA HIS A 417 -22.54 23.20 -10.56
C HIS A 417 -21.30 22.31 -10.40
N LEU A 418 -20.12 22.90 -10.20
CA LEU A 418 -18.89 22.14 -9.99
C LEU A 418 -18.94 21.29 -8.71
N LEU A 419 -19.45 21.84 -7.60
CA LEU A 419 -19.62 21.09 -6.36
C LEU A 419 -20.60 19.93 -6.52
N PHE A 420 -21.68 20.11 -7.28
CA PHE A 420 -22.64 19.05 -7.58
C PHE A 420 -22.01 17.92 -8.40
N ILE A 421 -21.32 18.25 -9.49
CA ILE A 421 -20.58 17.26 -10.30
C ILE A 421 -19.53 16.55 -9.43
N GLY A 422 -18.84 17.28 -8.56
CA GLY A 422 -17.84 16.71 -7.68
C GLY A 422 -18.41 15.66 -6.72
N ARG A 423 -19.60 15.90 -6.17
CA ARG A 423 -20.30 14.93 -5.32
C ARG A 423 -20.73 13.68 -6.09
N ILE A 424 -21.18 13.84 -7.34
CA ILE A 424 -21.49 12.69 -8.21
C ILE A 424 -20.23 11.84 -8.43
N VAL A 425 -19.09 12.48 -8.73
CA VAL A 425 -17.83 11.75 -8.96
C VAL A 425 -17.38 10.98 -7.71
N ILE A 426 -17.57 11.55 -6.51
CA ILE A 426 -17.31 10.84 -5.24
C ILE A 426 -18.16 9.57 -5.16
N ALA A 427 -19.48 9.69 -5.40
CA ALA A 427 -20.39 8.55 -5.36
C ALA A 427 -20.02 7.47 -6.40
N VAL A 428 -19.71 7.88 -7.63
CA VAL A 428 -19.30 6.96 -8.71
C VAL A 428 -17.98 6.27 -8.39
N THR A 429 -17.00 6.99 -7.82
CA THR A 429 -15.69 6.41 -7.47
C THR A 429 -15.82 5.38 -6.35
N LEU A 430 -16.64 5.67 -5.33
CA LEU A 430 -16.92 4.72 -4.23
C LEU A 430 -17.72 3.51 -4.73
N ALA A 431 -18.74 3.71 -5.57
CA ALA A 431 -19.50 2.63 -6.19
C ALA A 431 -18.61 1.75 -7.08
N GLY A 432 -17.69 2.34 -7.84
CA GLY A 432 -16.67 1.63 -8.60
C GLY A 432 -15.78 0.78 -7.68
N GLY A 433 -15.35 1.33 -6.54
CA GLY A 433 -14.61 0.59 -5.52
C GLY A 433 -15.38 -0.63 -4.99
N ILE A 434 -16.66 -0.48 -4.69
CA ILE A 434 -17.53 -1.61 -4.29
C ILE A 434 -17.60 -2.64 -5.43
N GLY A 435 -17.80 -2.19 -6.67
CA GLY A 435 -17.77 -3.06 -7.85
C GLY A 435 -16.46 -3.86 -7.92
N ALA A 436 -15.31 -3.20 -7.80
CA ALA A 436 -14.01 -3.84 -7.80
C ALA A 436 -13.86 -4.87 -6.66
N ALA A 437 -14.34 -4.55 -5.45
CA ALA A 437 -14.32 -5.47 -4.32
C ALA A 437 -15.09 -6.79 -4.57
N LEU A 438 -16.12 -6.78 -5.42
CA LEU A 438 -16.90 -7.98 -5.76
C LEU A 438 -16.20 -8.91 -6.76
N PHE A 439 -15.30 -8.37 -7.59
CA PHE A 439 -14.62 -9.14 -8.64
C PHE A 439 -13.19 -9.55 -8.25
N VAL A 440 -12.64 -8.98 -7.18
CA VAL A 440 -11.27 -9.26 -6.74
C VAL A 440 -11.30 -10.39 -5.71
N GLY A 441 -10.89 -11.59 -6.12
CA GLY A 441 -10.81 -12.76 -5.24
C GLY A 441 -9.59 -12.77 -4.31
N ASN A 442 -8.51 -12.03 -4.64
CA ASN A 442 -7.27 -12.02 -3.87
C ASN A 442 -6.64 -10.62 -3.77
N LEU A 443 -6.48 -10.14 -2.54
CA LEU A 443 -5.84 -8.86 -2.22
C LEU A 443 -4.37 -8.82 -2.66
N LEU A 444 -3.65 -9.94 -2.54
CA LEU A 444 -2.20 -10.02 -2.81
C LEU A 444 -1.84 -9.75 -4.27
N ASP A 445 -2.71 -10.13 -5.21
CA ASP A 445 -2.44 -9.94 -6.64
C ASP A 445 -2.61 -8.48 -7.08
N LEU A 446 -3.51 -7.73 -6.43
CA LEU A 446 -3.62 -6.29 -6.64
C LEU A 446 -2.43 -5.52 -6.06
N PHE A 447 -1.88 -5.95 -4.93
CA PHE A 447 -0.70 -5.31 -4.29
C PHE A 447 0.51 -5.18 -5.23
N LYS A 448 0.74 -6.16 -6.11
CA LYS A 448 1.82 -6.14 -7.11
C LYS A 448 1.71 -4.94 -8.07
N TYR A 449 0.49 -4.50 -8.38
CA TYR A 449 0.23 -3.39 -9.29
C TYR A 449 0.40 -2.02 -8.64
N PHE A 450 0.11 -1.87 -7.34
CA PHE A 450 0.23 -0.59 -6.63
C PHE A 450 1.66 -0.05 -6.55
N ILE A 451 2.67 -0.93 -6.58
CA ILE A 451 4.08 -0.51 -6.55
C ILE A 451 4.55 -0.07 -7.94
N SER A 452 4.26 -0.88 -8.96
CA SER A 452 4.86 -0.76 -10.30
C SER A 452 4.13 0.27 -11.17
N MET A 453 2.80 0.37 -11.07
CA MET A 453 2.00 1.22 -11.96
C MET A 453 2.26 2.73 -11.77
N PRO A 454 2.32 3.29 -10.54
CA PRO A 454 2.55 4.72 -10.39
C PRO A 454 3.93 5.18 -10.91
N ALA A 455 4.89 4.26 -11.06
CA ALA A 455 6.22 4.55 -11.63
C ALA A 455 6.14 5.09 -13.07
N VAL A 456 5.06 4.79 -13.81
CA VAL A 456 4.79 5.34 -15.16
C VAL A 456 4.86 6.87 -15.17
N PHE A 457 4.34 7.52 -14.12
CA PHE A 457 4.33 8.98 -14.02
C PHE A 457 5.40 9.52 -13.06
N GLY A 458 5.80 8.73 -12.06
CA GLY A 458 6.68 9.14 -10.97
C GLY A 458 7.97 9.82 -11.42
N ALA A 459 8.71 9.21 -12.37
CA ALA A 459 9.96 9.77 -12.87
C ALA A 459 9.78 11.14 -13.56
N SER A 460 8.68 11.32 -14.31
CA SER A 460 8.39 12.57 -15.00
C SER A 460 8.01 13.70 -14.04
N ILE A 461 7.38 13.38 -12.89
CA ILE A 461 7.05 14.34 -11.84
C ILE A 461 8.34 14.74 -11.11
N TRP A 462 9.15 13.77 -10.68
CA TRP A 462 10.46 14.03 -10.07
C TRP A 462 11.31 14.96 -10.94
N LEU A 463 11.56 14.56 -12.19
CA LEU A 463 12.35 15.37 -13.13
C LEU A 463 11.66 16.68 -13.49
N GLY A 464 10.32 16.75 -13.52
CA GLY A 464 9.59 17.97 -13.82
C GLY A 464 9.81 19.07 -12.78
N PHE A 465 10.02 18.72 -11.51
CA PHE A 465 10.35 19.65 -10.43
C PHE A 465 11.82 20.08 -10.39
N ILE A 466 12.76 19.28 -10.91
CA ILE A 466 14.20 19.51 -10.70
C ILE A 466 15.03 19.65 -11.97
N TRP A 467 14.47 19.39 -13.17
CA TRP A 467 15.20 19.35 -14.42
C TRP A 467 14.51 20.14 -15.54
N ARG A 468 15.17 21.19 -16.03
CA ARG A 468 14.64 22.10 -17.07
C ARG A 468 14.49 21.43 -18.43
N ARG A 469 15.42 20.53 -18.78
CA ARG A 469 15.50 19.90 -20.11
C ARG A 469 14.46 18.80 -20.30
N LEU A 470 13.67 18.47 -19.28
CA LEU A 470 12.54 17.56 -19.45
C LEU A 470 11.50 18.17 -20.40
N THR A 471 11.19 17.46 -21.47
CA THR A 471 10.31 17.93 -22.55
C THR A 471 8.95 17.24 -22.53
N ARG A 472 7.93 17.90 -23.10
CA ARG A 472 6.57 17.34 -23.22
C ARG A 472 6.56 16.00 -23.96
N TRP A 473 7.19 15.94 -25.13
CA TRP A 473 7.18 14.74 -25.99
C TRP A 473 7.94 13.58 -25.36
N ALA A 474 9.04 13.84 -24.64
CA ALA A 474 9.74 12.80 -23.89
C ALA A 474 8.83 12.15 -22.85
N VAL A 475 8.06 12.96 -22.10
CA VAL A 475 7.12 12.45 -21.10
C VAL A 475 5.98 11.66 -21.75
N ILE A 476 5.39 12.17 -22.85
CA ILE A 476 4.31 11.45 -23.57
C ILE A 476 4.80 10.07 -24.02
N ILE A 477 5.93 10.00 -24.73
CA ILE A 477 6.46 8.74 -25.26
C ILE A 477 6.82 7.80 -24.11
N GLN A 478 7.47 8.30 -23.05
CA GLN A 478 7.83 7.48 -21.89
C GLN A 478 6.60 6.90 -21.19
N ILE A 479 5.51 7.67 -21.04
CA ILE A 479 4.26 7.15 -20.46
C ILE A 479 3.73 5.98 -21.29
N PHE A 480 3.66 6.11 -22.62
CA PHE A 480 3.18 5.02 -23.48
C PHE A 480 4.07 3.78 -23.43
N VAL A 481 5.40 3.95 -23.47
CA VAL A 481 6.35 2.83 -23.40
C VAL A 481 6.26 2.13 -22.04
N CYS A 482 6.28 2.88 -20.94
CA CYS A 482 6.19 2.30 -19.60
C CYS A 482 4.82 1.68 -19.33
N PHE A 483 3.71 2.28 -19.80
CA PHE A 483 2.38 1.68 -19.70
C PHE A 483 2.31 0.38 -20.53
N GLY A 484 2.94 0.35 -21.71
CA GLY A 484 3.08 -0.86 -22.51
C GLY A 484 3.79 -1.99 -21.75
N ILE A 485 4.92 -1.68 -21.11
CA ILE A 485 5.75 -2.67 -20.40
C ILE A 485 5.13 -3.09 -19.06
N TYR A 486 4.57 -2.17 -18.27
CA TYR A 486 4.08 -2.48 -16.93
C TYR A 486 2.63 -2.97 -16.91
N ALA A 487 1.82 -2.59 -17.91
CA ALA A 487 0.38 -2.89 -17.95
C ALA A 487 -0.03 -3.77 -19.12
N VAL A 488 0.30 -3.37 -20.35
CA VAL A 488 -0.25 -4.03 -21.54
C VAL A 488 0.39 -5.39 -21.76
N ILE A 489 1.71 -5.47 -21.89
CA ILE A 489 2.43 -6.72 -22.19
C ILE A 489 2.18 -7.77 -21.09
N PRO A 490 2.32 -7.46 -19.78
CA PRO A 490 2.11 -8.44 -18.72
C PRO A 490 0.71 -9.07 -18.74
N ASN A 491 -0.30 -8.30 -19.16
CA ASN A 491 -1.69 -8.73 -19.16
C ASN A 491 -2.17 -9.34 -20.49
N VAL A 492 -1.62 -8.91 -21.63
CA VAL A 492 -1.97 -9.43 -22.95
C VAL A 492 -1.22 -10.74 -23.25
N PHE A 493 0.06 -10.85 -22.86
CA PHE A 493 0.84 -12.06 -23.16
C PHE A 493 0.37 -13.28 -22.36
N GLN A 494 -0.31 -13.08 -21.22
CA GLN A 494 -0.94 -14.18 -20.49
C GLN A 494 -2.28 -14.62 -21.11
N SER A 495 -2.94 -13.79 -21.93
CA SER A 495 -4.21 -14.16 -22.56
C SER A 495 -4.02 -14.85 -23.91
N TRP A 496 -2.86 -14.70 -24.54
CA TRP A 496 -2.57 -15.25 -25.86
C TRP A 496 -1.82 -16.58 -25.82
N ASP A 497 -2.33 -17.59 -26.54
CA ASP A 497 -1.78 -18.95 -26.52
C ASP A 497 -0.37 -19.05 -27.08
N TRP A 498 -0.04 -18.25 -28.12
CA TRP A 498 1.29 -18.24 -28.70
C TRP A 498 2.35 -17.78 -27.69
N ALA A 499 2.02 -16.85 -26.80
CA ALA A 499 2.95 -16.34 -25.80
C ALA A 499 3.10 -17.35 -24.65
N LYS A 500 1.98 -17.86 -24.13
CA LYS A 500 1.97 -18.87 -23.05
C LYS A 500 2.71 -20.16 -23.39
N SER A 501 2.75 -20.57 -24.66
CA SER A 501 3.38 -21.82 -25.10
C SER A 501 4.78 -21.62 -25.70
N ASN A 502 5.27 -20.38 -25.80
CA ASN A 502 6.55 -20.10 -26.42
C ASN A 502 7.73 -20.63 -25.58
N ALA A 503 8.47 -21.60 -26.11
CA ALA A 503 9.61 -22.21 -25.43
C ALA A 503 10.67 -21.18 -24.95
N ALA A 504 10.83 -20.05 -25.63
CA ALA A 504 11.75 -18.98 -25.20
C ALA A 504 11.28 -18.29 -23.91
N PHE A 505 9.97 -18.23 -23.67
CA PHE A 505 9.38 -17.61 -22.48
C PHE A 505 9.20 -18.59 -21.32
N LEU A 506 9.26 -19.90 -21.58
CA LEU A 506 9.13 -20.96 -20.58
C LEU A 506 10.45 -21.31 -19.89
N ARG A 507 11.47 -20.45 -19.99
CA ARG A 507 12.76 -20.65 -19.32
C ARG A 507 12.61 -20.55 -17.81
N GLU A 508 13.33 -21.42 -17.11
CA GLU A 508 13.39 -21.45 -15.64
C GLU A 508 14.82 -21.26 -15.15
N THR A 509 14.93 -20.88 -13.88
CA THR A 509 16.22 -20.80 -13.20
C THR A 509 16.81 -22.18 -12.96
N ARG A 510 18.13 -22.27 -12.87
CA ARG A 510 18.81 -23.53 -12.58
C ARG A 510 18.50 -24.00 -11.15
N PRO A 511 18.21 -25.29 -10.94
CA PRO A 511 18.05 -25.83 -9.59
C PRO A 511 19.34 -25.64 -8.79
N ARG A 512 19.19 -25.33 -7.49
CA ARG A 512 20.33 -25.12 -6.57
C ARG A 512 20.09 -25.87 -5.28
N VAL A 513 21.10 -26.61 -4.82
CA VAL A 513 21.08 -27.23 -3.50
C VAL A 513 21.93 -26.39 -2.57
N VAL A 514 21.32 -25.81 -1.54
CA VAL A 514 21.99 -24.98 -0.55
C VAL A 514 22.13 -25.79 0.74
N ARG A 515 23.28 -25.69 1.41
CA ARG A 515 23.51 -26.35 2.71
C ARG A 515 23.06 -25.41 3.82
N LEU A 516 22.02 -25.81 4.54
CA LEU A 516 21.41 -25.04 5.62
C LEU A 516 21.91 -25.49 6.98
N VAL A 517 22.41 -24.57 7.78
CA VAL A 517 22.64 -24.82 9.22
C VAL A 517 21.32 -24.55 9.94
N THR A 518 20.65 -25.60 10.41
CA THR A 518 19.43 -25.50 11.22
C THR A 518 19.68 -26.10 12.59
N GLU A 519 18.88 -25.71 13.58
CA GLU A 519 18.81 -26.48 14.82
C GLU A 519 18.12 -27.81 14.55
N ALA A 520 18.64 -28.87 15.15
CA ALA A 520 18.12 -30.20 15.03
C ALA A 520 16.76 -30.26 15.71
N LEU A 521 15.75 -30.70 14.97
CA LEU A 521 14.46 -31.04 15.55
C LEU A 521 14.59 -32.42 16.24
N GLN A 522 13.62 -32.76 17.08
CA GLN A 522 13.57 -34.09 17.69
C GLN A 522 13.61 -35.20 16.63
N GLU A 523 12.93 -34.98 15.50
CA GLU A 523 12.97 -35.85 14.31
C GLU A 523 14.37 -36.03 13.71
N ASP A 524 15.27 -35.06 13.88
CA ASP A 524 16.65 -35.17 13.41
C ASP A 524 17.53 -35.96 14.38
N VAL A 525 17.21 -35.93 15.66
CA VAL A 525 17.82 -36.82 16.66
C VAL A 525 17.35 -38.25 16.41
N ASP A 526 16.05 -38.44 16.23
CA ASP A 526 15.42 -39.73 15.98
C ASP A 526 15.92 -40.35 14.66
N ALA A 527 16.23 -39.51 13.65
CA ALA A 527 16.84 -39.93 12.40
C ALA A 527 18.38 -40.05 12.44
N GLY A 528 19.02 -39.89 13.61
CA GLY A 528 20.47 -40.01 13.80
C GLY A 528 21.30 -38.89 13.14
N ARG A 529 20.65 -37.79 12.71
CA ARG A 529 21.29 -36.62 12.10
C ARG A 529 21.85 -35.65 13.14
N ALA A 530 21.41 -35.75 14.39
CA ALA A 530 21.88 -34.97 15.55
C ALA A 530 21.92 -35.85 16.81
N ARG A 531 22.69 -35.43 17.81
CA ARG A 531 22.75 -36.09 19.13
C ARG A 531 21.69 -35.59 20.09
N ALA A 532 21.26 -34.33 19.94
CA ALA A 532 20.22 -33.72 20.77
C ALA A 532 19.45 -32.65 19.98
N ALA A 533 18.18 -32.45 20.33
CA ALA A 533 17.37 -31.39 19.75
C ALA A 533 18.00 -30.04 20.13
N GLY A 534 18.11 -29.14 19.16
CA GLY A 534 18.85 -27.88 19.30
C GLY A 534 20.30 -27.90 18.78
N GLU A 535 20.87 -29.06 18.43
CA GLU A 535 22.21 -29.14 17.83
C GLU A 535 22.23 -28.55 16.41
N LYS A 536 23.26 -27.81 16.03
CA LYS A 536 23.37 -27.24 14.68
C LYS A 536 23.73 -28.33 13.67
N ILE A 537 22.78 -28.67 12.79
CA ILE A 537 22.94 -29.64 11.72
C ILE A 537 22.92 -28.98 10.34
N VAL A 538 23.62 -29.60 9.39
CA VAL A 538 23.66 -29.13 7.99
C VAL A 538 22.72 -29.96 7.12
N LYS A 539 21.60 -29.40 6.70
CA LYS A 539 20.65 -30.05 5.78
C LYS A 539 20.81 -29.53 4.34
N PRO A 540 20.94 -30.40 3.32
CA PRO A 540 20.82 -29.97 1.94
C PRO A 540 19.36 -29.58 1.65
N TYR A 541 19.13 -28.36 1.20
CA TYR A 541 17.83 -27.84 0.81
C TYR A 541 17.85 -27.52 -0.69
N ALA A 542 17.03 -28.23 -1.47
CA ALA A 542 16.88 -27.99 -2.89
C ALA A 542 15.92 -26.81 -3.12
N ILE A 543 16.43 -25.75 -3.74
CA ILE A 543 15.61 -24.63 -4.21
C ILE A 543 15.05 -25.01 -5.59
N GLU A 544 13.73 -25.03 -5.67
CA GLU A 544 13.03 -25.32 -6.92
C GLU A 544 13.32 -24.26 -8.01
N PRO A 545 13.49 -24.70 -9.27
CA PRO A 545 13.50 -23.81 -10.43
C PRO A 545 12.30 -22.86 -10.40
N THR A 546 12.54 -21.58 -10.69
CA THR A 546 11.50 -20.56 -10.81
C THR A 546 11.45 -20.07 -12.25
N ALA A 547 10.25 -19.82 -12.75
CA ALA A 547 10.05 -19.23 -14.06
C ALA A 547 10.73 -17.85 -14.20
N VAL A 548 11.36 -17.60 -15.35
CA VAL A 548 12.11 -16.35 -15.61
C VAL A 548 11.19 -15.23 -16.09
N PHE A 549 10.28 -15.54 -17.02
CA PHE A 549 9.43 -14.55 -17.69
C PHE A 549 7.94 -14.65 -17.32
N TYR A 550 7.54 -15.67 -16.59
CA TYR A 550 6.18 -15.84 -16.07
C TYR A 550 6.22 -16.02 -14.56
N GLU A 551 5.08 -15.82 -13.90
CA GLU A 551 4.96 -16.11 -12.47
C GLU A 551 5.19 -17.60 -12.18
N LYS A 552 4.67 -18.49 -13.04
CA LYS A 552 4.93 -19.94 -12.98
C LYS A 552 4.96 -20.54 -14.39
N VAL A 553 5.72 -21.63 -14.54
CA VAL A 553 5.65 -22.52 -15.70
C VAL A 553 5.13 -23.86 -15.25
N VAL A 554 3.94 -24.22 -15.71
CA VAL A 554 3.23 -25.45 -15.33
C VAL A 554 2.99 -26.33 -16.55
N ARG A 555 2.60 -27.58 -16.34
CA ARG A 555 2.09 -28.45 -17.41
C ARG A 555 0.60 -28.19 -17.64
N VAL A 556 0.14 -28.33 -18.89
CA VAL A 556 -1.28 -28.22 -19.23
C VAL A 556 -2.09 -29.30 -18.50
N ARG A 557 -1.57 -30.52 -18.46
CA ARG A 557 -2.09 -31.63 -17.67
C ARG A 557 -1.03 -32.02 -16.63
N PRO A 558 -1.24 -31.70 -15.34
CA PRO A 558 -0.28 -32.02 -14.28
C PRO A 558 0.02 -33.53 -14.16
N GLU A 559 -0.97 -34.37 -14.47
CA GLU A 559 -0.92 -35.83 -14.40
C GLU A 559 -0.02 -36.49 -15.45
N ASP A 560 0.32 -35.75 -16.51
CA ASP A 560 0.99 -36.25 -17.71
C ASP A 560 2.39 -35.61 -17.81
N PRO A 561 3.47 -36.36 -17.50
CA PRO A 561 4.85 -35.87 -17.58
C PRO A 561 5.32 -35.46 -18.98
N ASP A 562 4.57 -35.80 -20.02
CA ASP A 562 4.85 -35.42 -21.40
C ASP A 562 3.94 -34.26 -21.88
N SER A 563 3.01 -33.83 -21.02
CA SER A 563 2.11 -32.72 -21.32
C SER A 563 2.89 -31.42 -21.58
N PRO A 564 2.51 -30.66 -22.61
CA PRO A 564 3.15 -29.39 -22.95
C PRO A 564 3.15 -28.44 -21.75
N ARG A 565 4.23 -27.68 -21.62
CA ARG A 565 4.38 -26.68 -20.57
C ARG A 565 3.80 -25.34 -21.04
N ILE A 566 3.21 -24.60 -20.12
CA ILE A 566 2.66 -23.27 -20.35
C ILE A 566 3.06 -22.31 -19.23
N GLY A 567 3.25 -21.05 -19.59
CA GLY A 567 3.41 -19.95 -18.66
C GLY A 567 2.05 -19.53 -18.14
N ILE A 568 1.93 -19.36 -16.82
CA ILE A 568 0.72 -18.86 -16.17
C ILE A 568 1.04 -17.70 -15.23
N GLY A 569 0.08 -16.79 -15.08
CA GLY A 569 0.21 -15.57 -14.30
C GLY A 569 0.89 -14.43 -15.07
N ARG A 570 1.27 -13.38 -14.33
CA ARG A 570 1.86 -12.16 -14.90
C ARG A 570 3.10 -12.49 -15.73
N PHE A 571 3.18 -11.94 -16.93
CA PHE A 571 4.41 -11.96 -17.72
C PHE A 571 5.35 -10.83 -17.26
N GLU A 572 6.59 -11.16 -16.93
CA GLU A 572 7.61 -10.24 -16.40
C GLU A 572 8.32 -9.52 -17.56
N ALA A 573 7.60 -8.59 -18.19
CA ALA A 573 8.04 -7.84 -19.36
C ALA A 573 9.34 -7.05 -19.11
N GLU A 574 9.60 -6.65 -17.88
CA GLU A 574 10.82 -5.94 -17.46
C GLU A 574 12.06 -6.82 -17.63
N VAL A 575 11.97 -8.07 -17.16
CA VAL A 575 13.04 -9.08 -17.31
C VAL A 575 13.21 -9.45 -18.78
N TRP A 576 12.11 -9.53 -19.53
CA TRP A 576 12.14 -9.76 -20.97
C TRP A 576 12.87 -8.64 -21.73
N VAL A 577 12.56 -7.37 -21.48
CA VAL A 577 13.26 -6.24 -22.11
C VAL A 577 14.74 -6.24 -21.76
N LEU A 578 15.10 -6.53 -20.50
CA LEU A 578 16.51 -6.64 -20.10
C LEU A 578 17.21 -7.83 -20.76
N SER A 579 16.51 -8.91 -21.06
CA SER A 579 17.10 -10.08 -21.73
C SER A 579 17.60 -9.77 -23.14
N TRP A 580 17.06 -8.72 -23.79
CA TRP A 580 17.53 -8.25 -25.10
C TRP A 580 18.96 -7.70 -25.06
N LEU A 581 19.46 -7.37 -23.87
CA LEU A 581 20.86 -6.97 -23.64
C LEU A 581 21.81 -8.18 -23.52
N GLY A 582 21.32 -9.41 -23.71
CA GLY A 582 22.10 -10.64 -23.64
C GLY A 582 22.30 -11.19 -22.22
N ILE A 583 21.51 -10.73 -21.24
CA ILE A 583 21.61 -11.18 -19.84
C ILE A 583 20.94 -12.54 -19.67
N ASP A 584 21.71 -13.53 -19.18
CA ASP A 584 21.22 -14.88 -18.86
C ASP A 584 20.60 -14.96 -17.46
N PHE A 585 19.30 -14.74 -17.38
CA PHE A 585 18.52 -14.80 -16.14
C PHE A 585 18.28 -16.21 -15.60
N THR A 586 18.62 -17.28 -16.34
CA THR A 586 18.48 -18.67 -15.83
C THR A 586 19.43 -18.94 -14.66
N ARG A 587 20.46 -18.11 -14.50
CA ARG A 587 21.41 -18.19 -13.37
C ARG A 587 20.96 -17.41 -12.15
N PHE A 588 19.81 -16.74 -12.17
CA PHE A 588 19.39 -15.89 -11.06
C PHE A 588 18.60 -16.71 -10.01
N THR A 589 18.56 -16.24 -8.78
CA THR A 589 17.58 -16.70 -7.78
C THR A 589 16.25 -15.97 -7.97
N LYS A 590 15.16 -16.51 -7.39
CA LYS A 590 13.86 -15.82 -7.36
C LYS A 590 13.98 -14.39 -6.82
N ALA A 591 14.67 -14.19 -5.70
CA ALA A 591 14.91 -12.87 -5.12
C ALA A 591 15.68 -11.94 -6.08
N GLN A 592 16.68 -12.45 -6.82
CA GLN A 592 17.42 -11.65 -7.80
C GLN A 592 16.55 -11.25 -9.00
N LEU A 593 15.66 -12.13 -9.48
CA LEU A 593 14.70 -11.79 -10.54
C LEU A 593 13.75 -10.69 -10.09
N VAL A 594 13.18 -10.82 -8.89
CA VAL A 594 12.29 -9.80 -8.29
C VAL A 594 13.03 -8.47 -8.12
N ALA A 595 14.25 -8.49 -7.59
CA ALA A 595 15.07 -7.29 -7.44
C ALA A 595 15.36 -6.62 -8.80
N THR A 596 15.69 -7.42 -9.82
CA THR A 596 15.95 -6.94 -11.19
C THR A 596 14.75 -6.18 -11.75
N ARG A 597 13.54 -6.73 -11.58
CA ARG A 597 12.30 -6.07 -12.01
C ARG A 597 12.13 -4.71 -11.33
N PHE A 598 12.25 -4.66 -10.00
CA PHE A 598 12.07 -3.38 -9.29
C PHE A 598 13.17 -2.36 -9.60
N PHE A 599 14.41 -2.80 -9.85
CA PHE A 599 15.45 -1.90 -10.35
C PHE A 599 15.13 -1.35 -11.74
N PHE A 600 14.57 -2.18 -12.63
CA PHE A 600 14.07 -1.73 -13.91
C PHE A 600 12.98 -0.66 -13.72
N ASP A 601 11.98 -0.93 -12.88
CA ASP A 601 10.89 0.00 -12.60
C ASP A 601 11.39 1.35 -12.07
N ALA A 602 12.44 1.31 -11.22
CA ALA A 602 13.04 2.49 -10.64
C ALA A 602 13.89 3.31 -11.64
N LEU A 603 14.60 2.67 -12.56
CA LEU A 603 15.63 3.34 -13.39
C LEU A 603 15.19 3.56 -14.83
N PHE A 604 14.48 2.61 -15.42
CA PHE A 604 14.13 2.62 -16.84
C PHE A 604 13.32 3.87 -17.26
N PRO A 605 12.32 4.35 -16.49
CA PRO A 605 11.62 5.59 -16.83
C PRO A 605 12.58 6.80 -16.91
N PHE A 606 13.57 6.91 -16.03
CA PHE A 606 14.55 8.01 -16.10
C PHE A 606 15.45 7.89 -17.31
N VAL A 607 15.93 6.68 -17.62
CA VAL A 607 16.75 6.43 -18.82
C VAL A 607 16.01 6.88 -20.08
N LEU A 608 14.74 6.47 -20.23
CA LEU A 608 13.89 6.92 -21.34
C LEU A 608 13.76 8.44 -21.38
N LEU A 609 13.44 9.08 -20.25
CA LEU A 609 13.28 10.54 -20.21
C LEU A 609 14.57 11.27 -20.58
N PHE A 610 15.74 10.82 -20.12
CA PHE A 610 17.03 11.44 -20.48
C PHE A 610 17.38 11.27 -21.96
N LEU A 611 17.10 10.10 -22.56
CA LEU A 611 17.36 9.85 -23.98
C LEU A 611 16.39 10.66 -24.84
N LEU A 612 15.09 10.56 -24.58
CA LEU A 612 14.05 11.22 -25.36
C LEU A 612 14.16 12.75 -25.26
N SER A 613 14.45 13.31 -24.08
CA SER A 613 14.67 14.76 -23.92
C SER A 613 15.93 15.29 -24.62
N ARG A 614 16.85 14.43 -25.07
CA ARG A 614 17.94 14.88 -25.95
C ARG A 614 17.49 15.00 -27.40
N LEU A 615 16.49 14.21 -27.81
CA LEU A 615 15.97 14.14 -29.17
C LEU A 615 14.83 15.14 -29.43
N THR A 616 14.15 15.59 -28.38
CA THR A 616 12.99 16.48 -28.47
C THR A 616 13.30 17.90 -28.02
N ARG A 617 12.48 18.86 -28.47
CA ARG A 617 12.65 20.30 -28.16
C ARG A 617 12.04 20.65 -26.78
N PRO A 618 12.75 21.39 -25.92
CA PRO A 618 12.21 21.89 -24.66
C PRO A 618 11.22 23.04 -24.90
N LEU A 619 10.44 23.36 -23.86
CA LEU A 619 9.58 24.54 -23.86
C LEU A 619 10.40 25.85 -23.91
N PRO A 620 9.79 26.96 -24.35
CA PRO A 620 10.44 28.27 -24.32
C PRO A 620 10.99 28.63 -22.94
N LYS A 621 12.13 29.32 -22.92
CA LYS A 621 12.83 29.71 -21.68
C LYS A 621 11.93 30.51 -20.73
N SER A 622 11.15 31.46 -21.25
CA SER A 622 10.24 32.32 -20.47
C SER A 622 9.20 31.52 -19.68
N GLU A 623 8.65 30.47 -20.29
CA GLU A 623 7.69 29.60 -19.62
C GLU A 623 8.33 28.76 -18.52
N LEU A 624 9.51 28.20 -18.79
CA LEU A 624 10.27 27.45 -17.80
C LEU A 624 10.70 28.34 -16.63
N ASP A 625 11.17 29.57 -16.92
CA ASP A 625 11.54 30.54 -15.90
C ASP A 625 10.35 30.91 -15.03
N SER A 626 9.17 31.13 -15.62
CA SER A 626 7.95 31.41 -14.86
C SER A 626 7.55 30.25 -13.92
N PHE A 627 7.63 29.00 -14.40
CA PHE A 627 7.34 27.82 -13.60
C PHE A 627 8.34 27.66 -12.45
N PHE A 628 9.65 27.67 -12.75
CA PHE A 628 10.69 27.45 -11.74
C PHE A 628 10.79 28.61 -10.76
N ALA A 629 10.59 29.86 -11.19
CA ALA A 629 10.48 30.99 -10.28
C ALA A 629 9.41 30.74 -9.21
N LYS A 630 8.22 30.26 -9.60
CA LYS A 630 7.15 29.94 -8.66
C LYS A 630 7.52 28.79 -7.71
N VAL A 631 8.10 27.70 -8.24
CA VAL A 631 8.50 26.53 -7.43
C VAL A 631 9.64 26.87 -6.45
N HIS A 632 10.49 27.84 -6.79
CA HIS A 632 11.58 28.28 -5.92
C HIS A 632 11.17 29.32 -4.89
N THR A 633 10.06 30.02 -5.09
CA THR A 633 9.50 30.98 -4.14
C THR A 633 8.82 30.26 -2.97
N PRO A 634 9.35 30.42 -1.73
CA PRO A 634 8.70 29.92 -0.52
C PRO A 634 7.30 30.49 -0.37
N VAL A 635 6.39 29.65 0.12
CA VAL A 635 4.99 30.01 0.30
C VAL A 635 4.82 30.99 1.47
N GLN A 636 4.11 32.09 1.23
CA GLN A 636 3.74 33.03 2.30
C GLN A 636 2.41 32.64 2.97
N PRO A 637 2.24 32.82 4.29
CA PRO A 637 0.98 32.51 4.98
C PRO A 637 -0.20 33.41 4.56
N ILE A 638 0.10 34.65 4.15
CA ILE A 638 -0.90 35.63 3.70
C ILE A 638 -1.00 35.54 2.17
N PRO A 639 -2.21 35.29 1.60
CA PRO A 639 -2.37 35.10 0.16
C PRO A 639 -1.85 36.26 -0.70
N ALA A 640 -2.14 37.51 -0.32
CA ALA A 640 -1.69 38.68 -1.07
C ALA A 640 -0.15 38.81 -1.10
N ASP A 641 0.53 38.44 0.00
CA ASP A 641 1.99 38.42 0.05
C ASP A 641 2.59 37.29 -0.79
N ASP A 642 1.91 36.13 -0.82
CA ASP A 642 2.32 34.99 -1.64
C ASP A 642 2.24 35.31 -3.13
N GLU A 643 1.17 35.95 -3.57
CA GLU A 643 0.98 36.41 -4.95
C GLU A 643 2.08 37.39 -5.36
N ARG A 644 2.32 38.43 -4.54
CA ARG A 644 3.40 39.40 -4.74
C ARG A 644 4.77 38.73 -4.85
N ALA A 645 5.09 37.82 -3.93
CA ALA A 645 6.38 37.14 -3.92
C ALA A 645 6.60 36.28 -5.18
N VAL A 646 5.54 35.67 -5.72
CA VAL A 646 5.58 34.89 -6.97
C VAL A 646 5.74 35.81 -8.18
N GLU A 647 5.04 36.93 -8.24
CA GLU A 647 5.16 37.91 -9.32
C GLU A 647 6.56 38.52 -9.38
N GLU A 648 7.11 38.96 -8.25
CA GLU A 648 8.49 39.45 -8.15
C GLU A 648 9.50 38.38 -8.58
N ALA A 649 9.26 37.12 -8.22
CA ALA A 649 10.11 36.01 -8.62
C ALA A 649 10.04 35.73 -10.13
N ARG A 650 8.87 35.86 -10.74
CA ARG A 650 8.69 35.72 -12.20
C ARG A 650 9.31 36.87 -12.98
N ALA A 651 9.28 38.08 -12.43
CA ALA A 651 9.95 39.23 -13.01
C ALA A 651 11.48 39.12 -12.97
N GLN A 652 12.02 38.48 -11.91
CA GLN A 652 13.46 38.33 -11.70
C GLN A 652 13.86 36.87 -11.42
N PRO A 653 13.72 35.95 -12.40
CA PRO A 653 14.02 34.53 -12.20
C PRO A 653 15.51 34.27 -11.94
N GLU A 654 16.38 35.18 -12.40
CA GLU A 654 17.83 35.07 -12.26
C GLU A 654 18.31 35.12 -10.81
N LYS A 655 17.50 35.68 -9.89
CA LYS A 655 17.83 35.75 -8.46
C LYS A 655 18.07 34.37 -7.82
N PHE A 656 17.49 33.31 -8.40
CA PHE A 656 17.67 31.95 -7.92
C PHE A 656 18.94 31.27 -8.45
N LEU A 657 19.61 31.79 -9.49
CA LEU A 657 20.78 31.15 -10.10
C LEU A 657 21.93 30.93 -9.10
N ARG A 658 22.18 31.89 -8.21
CA ARG A 658 23.23 31.79 -7.17
C ARG A 658 22.91 30.77 -6.08
N ARG A 659 21.62 30.46 -5.90
CA ARG A 659 21.13 29.46 -4.94
C ARG A 659 21.10 28.06 -5.51
N LYS A 660 21.24 27.87 -6.83
CA LYS A 660 21.38 26.54 -7.43
C LYS A 660 22.66 25.86 -6.97
N LEU A 661 22.59 24.53 -6.81
CA LEU A 661 23.77 23.70 -6.58
C LEU A 661 24.73 23.76 -7.78
N TRP A 662 24.17 23.77 -8.99
CA TRP A 662 24.91 23.90 -10.25
C TRP A 662 24.36 25.04 -11.12
N PRO A 663 24.84 26.29 -10.94
CA PRO A 663 24.26 27.48 -11.56
C PRO A 663 24.20 27.49 -13.10
N ARG A 664 25.18 26.87 -13.77
CA ARG A 664 25.27 26.81 -15.25
C ARG A 664 24.61 25.56 -15.86
N SER A 665 23.90 24.78 -15.06
CA SER A 665 23.28 23.52 -15.51
C SER A 665 21.78 23.67 -15.74
N ASN A 666 21.18 22.67 -16.39
CA ASN A 666 19.74 22.53 -16.51
C ASN A 666 19.07 21.97 -15.24
N TRP A 667 19.82 21.79 -14.14
CA TRP A 667 19.29 21.33 -12.87
C TRP A 667 18.81 22.52 -12.03
N GLU A 668 17.64 22.34 -11.42
CA GLU A 668 16.93 23.32 -10.59
C GLU A 668 17.02 22.95 -9.10
N VAL A 669 18.02 22.15 -8.74
CA VAL A 669 18.29 21.77 -7.36
C VAL A 669 18.96 22.93 -6.63
N MET A 670 18.33 23.39 -5.54
CA MET A 670 18.84 24.47 -4.70
C MET A 670 19.83 23.95 -3.66
N LYS A 671 20.79 24.79 -3.27
CA LYS A 671 21.72 24.52 -2.16
C LYS A 671 20.91 24.30 -0.88
N PRO A 672 21.17 23.22 -0.12
CA PRO A 672 20.41 22.92 1.07
C PRO A 672 20.62 24.03 2.11
N GLY A 673 19.52 24.54 2.67
CA GLY A 673 19.58 25.45 3.81
C GLY A 673 19.81 24.70 5.13
N ARG A 674 20.05 25.42 6.22
CA ARG A 674 20.12 24.84 7.58
C ARG A 674 18.88 24.01 7.90
N ALA A 675 17.70 24.51 7.54
CA ALA A 675 16.45 23.80 7.73
C ALA A 675 16.38 22.47 6.95
N ASP A 676 16.94 22.42 5.73
CA ASP A 676 16.94 21.19 4.93
C ASP A 676 17.94 20.16 5.49
N ILE A 677 19.11 20.60 5.97
CA ILE A 677 20.09 19.71 6.63
C ILE A 677 19.51 19.13 7.91
N LEU A 678 18.91 19.97 8.77
CA LEU A 678 18.30 19.51 10.02
C LEU A 678 17.05 18.66 9.77
N GLY A 679 16.20 19.04 8.81
CA GLY A 679 14.97 18.32 8.48
C GLY A 679 15.25 16.96 7.83
N PHE A 680 16.03 16.94 6.76
CA PHE A 680 16.37 15.69 6.06
C PHE A 680 17.31 14.80 6.89
N GLY A 681 18.34 15.38 7.52
CA GLY A 681 19.24 14.64 8.41
C GLY A 681 18.54 14.10 9.65
N GLY A 682 17.72 14.93 10.31
CA GLY A 682 16.94 14.52 11.48
C GLY A 682 15.92 13.44 11.19
N THR A 683 15.33 13.42 9.99
CA THR A 683 14.43 12.33 9.58
C THR A 683 15.15 11.01 9.37
N TRP A 684 16.39 10.99 8.88
CA TRP A 684 17.20 9.77 8.85
C TRP A 684 17.54 9.25 10.24
N VAL A 685 17.78 10.13 11.21
CA VAL A 685 17.94 9.71 12.62
C VAL A 685 16.66 9.02 13.11
N LEU A 686 15.48 9.57 12.82
CA LEU A 686 14.21 8.93 13.17
C LEU A 686 14.03 7.56 12.51
N VAL A 687 14.51 7.35 11.27
CA VAL A 687 14.55 6.01 10.65
C VAL A 687 15.36 5.04 11.52
N GLY A 688 16.55 5.45 11.96
CA GLY A 688 17.39 4.67 12.87
C GLY A 688 16.70 4.38 14.20
N VAL A 689 16.00 5.35 14.79
CA VAL A 689 15.23 5.15 16.03
C VAL A 689 14.13 4.11 15.86
N ILE A 690 13.37 4.15 14.76
CA ILE A 690 12.31 3.14 14.51
C ILE A 690 12.89 1.74 14.38
N ILE A 691 14.00 1.59 13.65
CA ILE A 691 14.68 0.28 13.51
C ILE A 691 15.22 -0.19 14.86
N LEU A 692 15.80 0.71 15.66
CA LEU A 692 16.29 0.40 17.00
C LEU A 692 15.14 -0.04 17.93
N LEU A 693 14.00 0.64 17.89
CA LEU A 693 12.82 0.25 18.69
C LEU A 693 12.25 -1.10 18.27
N LEU A 694 12.21 -1.40 16.97
CA LEU A 694 11.81 -2.71 16.46
C LEU A 694 12.77 -3.80 16.93
N TRP A 695 14.08 -3.54 16.86
CA TRP A 695 15.11 -4.45 17.36
C TRP A 695 14.98 -4.66 18.87
N LEU A 696 14.84 -3.58 19.64
CA LEU A 696 14.67 -3.65 21.09
C LEU A 696 13.45 -4.52 21.43
N MET A 697 12.31 -4.29 20.79
CA MET A 697 11.08 -5.06 21.00
C MET A 697 11.27 -6.58 20.82
N VAL A 698 12.05 -7.03 19.82
CA VAL A 698 12.30 -8.47 19.60
C VAL A 698 13.41 -9.06 20.48
N THR A 699 14.13 -8.22 21.22
CA THR A 699 15.22 -8.67 22.13
C THR A 699 14.81 -8.70 23.59
N ILE A 700 13.67 -8.10 23.96
CA ILE A 700 13.14 -8.17 25.32
C ILE A 700 12.76 -9.63 25.61
N ARG A 701 13.37 -10.22 26.63
CA ARG A 701 13.06 -11.56 27.15
C ARG A 701 12.30 -11.48 28.45
#